data_AF-A0A1V5V6F3-F1
#
_entry.id   AF-A0A1V5V6F3-F1
#
_cell.length_a   1.000
_cell.length_b   1.000
_cell.length_c   1.000
_cell.angle_alpha   90.00
_cell.angle_beta   90.00
_cell.angle_gamma   90.00
#
_symmetry.space_group_name_H-M   'P 1'
#
loop_
_entity.id
_entity.type
_entity.pdbx_description
1 polymer ?
#
loop_
_entity_poly.entity_id
_entity_poly.type
_entity_poly.pdbx_seq_one_letter_code
_entity_poly.pdbx_strand_id
1 'polypeptide(L)'
;MDKTHLETFAFLPRPGRESMTFMEELRRPLRYSFRPGGGCPDGIASGCLAEGAAISLDFSCIPGGVPETAFESLRRVLAAREIPETDHGYPLRFVCDRTLEHEEYSVAVKPGGATVAASDSDGLRRAIYFLEDRIRETEGKSATLGVWRRKPFIKRRISRCFFGPTYRPPFCIDELMNDINYYPEEYLNRLAHEGINGLWLTLYFRDLPSRIFPNRGADAEKRFAKLRETVERCEKYGIKIYVFLCEPKLWGNASFAIPESETTAHPELVADKVGNFRCFCNWSPTAERYIEESVTRLFHAVPKLGGMINIMLGEDNGSCVSYQVSREIPGQRRNGPCPAECKGKSTAAVYRRFAELFSRPMKRISPDAEFIGWFYTPAQRDGSAFSQRLSDAVSEWPGDVGIMFNFESGGIARQLGRARNVFDYSLAFAGPSELFRHVAAKTAKPAAKLQVGCSHEDASVPFIPVPGHLYRKYRAMKSLGVCAAMQCWYFGNYPGLMNKAAGELSFLPFPKSREKFLLELAKPDWGRDATRVAEAWKWFSRGYENFPANIAFAWYGPLHHSIVWPLHLFPVDEPLAPSWLLENYPRVSGDRVGECLVYQHTLPEAVTLCRKMRDNWKKGSSLLKPLVGRYAGDPDRSADLMLAEAIELQMESTLGMLEFYSLREDMFYEHRNHLVAMRKIVEAEIDHSLTMAELCRRDSRLGYHSEAEGYLFYPEKLLKRVQLLKELLEVDFPKFNPDAEFIDEYTGKTVRGPSACAPFGCFGEKQPFGPGMNWCASHDGKTLSLKLEGTLKREFLIEIEACRLWPALTMRFDASGRGELDTFVLRAPETPKVTERDGVLTITFPLEMFQGFRREGFPMRINLRGKDFAWVEYQPVPSRLLHDDFNPKCAGWLILEPEQSKKINL
;
A
#
# COMPACT_ATOMS: atom_id res chain seq x y z
N MET A 1 -33.80 4.42 4.92
CA MET A 1 -33.20 3.10 4.99
C MET A 1 -33.34 2.64 6.42
N ASP A 2 -33.92 1.48 6.61
CA ASP A 2 -34.18 0.88 7.91
C ASP A 2 -32.85 0.51 8.61
N LYS A 3 -32.74 0.84 9.90
CA LYS A 3 -31.51 0.58 10.67
C LYS A 3 -31.23 -0.92 10.80
N THR A 4 -32.26 -1.75 10.96
CA THR A 4 -32.13 -3.21 11.06
C THR A 4 -31.67 -3.82 9.74
N HIS A 5 -32.08 -3.27 8.59
CA HIS A 5 -31.55 -3.70 7.29
C HIS A 5 -30.06 -3.35 7.12
N LEU A 6 -29.65 -2.15 7.55
CA LEU A 6 -28.25 -1.73 7.54
C LEU A 6 -27.38 -2.56 8.49
N GLU A 7 -27.88 -2.89 9.67
CA GLU A 7 -27.24 -3.82 10.62
C GLU A 7 -27.08 -5.20 9.98
N THR A 8 -28.14 -5.75 9.39
CA THR A 8 -28.08 -7.05 8.69
C THR A 8 -27.02 -7.03 7.59
N PHE A 9 -26.91 -5.94 6.84
CA PHE A 9 -25.88 -5.76 5.82
C PHE A 9 -24.46 -5.70 6.40
N ALA A 10 -24.27 -5.03 7.54
CA ALA A 10 -22.98 -4.89 8.21
C ALA A 10 -22.47 -6.20 8.84
N PHE A 11 -23.39 -7.08 9.25
CA PHE A 11 -23.08 -8.36 9.91
C PHE A 11 -23.26 -9.58 8.99
N LEU A 12 -23.35 -9.38 7.67
CA LEU A 12 -23.38 -10.50 6.73
C LEU A 12 -22.14 -11.40 6.90
N PRO A 13 -22.34 -12.74 6.98
CA PRO A 13 -21.24 -13.69 7.03
C PRO A 13 -20.33 -13.55 5.80
N ARG A 14 -19.02 -13.45 6.03
CA ARG A 14 -18.04 -13.39 4.93
C ARG A 14 -17.68 -14.80 4.46
N PRO A 15 -17.37 -14.96 3.17
CA PRO A 15 -16.83 -16.21 2.66
C PRO A 15 -15.51 -16.58 3.35
N GLY A 16 -15.35 -17.85 3.72
CA GLY A 16 -14.13 -18.38 4.33
C GLY A 16 -13.09 -18.80 3.28
N ARG A 17 -12.04 -19.51 3.73
CA ARG A 17 -10.94 -19.98 2.88
C ARG A 17 -11.41 -20.98 1.82
N GLU A 18 -12.46 -21.75 2.10
CA GLU A 18 -13.10 -22.67 1.15
C GLU A 18 -13.65 -21.98 -0.10
N SER A 19 -13.94 -20.68 0.00
CA SER A 19 -14.42 -19.87 -1.13
C SER A 19 -13.27 -19.23 -1.94
N MET A 20 -12.01 -19.45 -1.55
CA MET A 20 -10.82 -18.92 -2.22
C MET A 20 -10.33 -19.89 -3.31
N THR A 21 -11.15 -20.15 -4.33
CA THR A 21 -10.84 -21.15 -5.38
C THR A 21 -9.58 -20.82 -6.18
N PHE A 22 -9.13 -19.56 -6.20
CA PHE A 22 -7.84 -19.16 -6.74
C PHE A 22 -6.66 -19.93 -6.10
N MET A 23 -6.76 -20.39 -4.85
CA MET A 23 -5.72 -21.20 -4.21
C MET A 23 -5.55 -22.56 -4.89
N GLU A 24 -6.64 -23.15 -5.38
CA GLU A 24 -6.60 -24.39 -6.16
C GLU A 24 -6.06 -24.14 -7.56
N GLU A 25 -6.43 -23.02 -8.18
CA GLU A 25 -5.91 -22.61 -9.50
C GLU A 25 -4.39 -22.44 -9.48
N LEU A 26 -3.84 -21.84 -8.42
CA LEU A 26 -2.40 -21.65 -8.24
C LEU A 26 -1.63 -22.97 -7.99
N ARG A 27 -2.34 -24.07 -7.70
CA ARG A 27 -1.75 -25.42 -7.63
C ARG A 27 -1.77 -26.13 -8.98
N ARG A 28 -2.56 -25.65 -9.95
CA ARG A 28 -2.68 -26.28 -11.27
C ARG A 28 -1.53 -25.86 -12.18
N PRO A 29 -1.03 -26.79 -13.03
CA PRO A 29 -0.04 -26.47 -14.05
C PRO A 29 -0.41 -25.25 -14.88
N LEU A 30 0.58 -24.45 -15.26
CA LEU A 30 0.41 -23.40 -16.27
C LEU A 30 -0.25 -23.99 -17.52
N ARG A 31 -1.30 -23.34 -18.02
CA ARG A 31 -1.98 -23.71 -19.26
C ARG A 31 -1.61 -22.70 -20.33
N TYR A 32 -1.34 -23.19 -21.53
CA TYR A 32 -1.05 -22.33 -22.68
C TYR A 32 -2.14 -22.55 -23.73
N SER A 33 -2.84 -21.48 -24.08
CA SER A 33 -3.92 -21.51 -25.07
C SER A 33 -3.45 -20.82 -26.33
N PHE A 34 -3.46 -21.54 -27.46
CA PHE A 34 -3.13 -20.97 -28.77
C PHE A 34 -4.32 -21.10 -29.70
N ARG A 35 -4.70 -19.98 -30.31
CA ARG A 35 -5.79 -19.94 -31.29
C ARG A 35 -5.20 -19.90 -32.72
N PRO A 36 -5.82 -20.58 -33.70
CA PRO A 36 -5.47 -20.44 -35.11
C PRO A 36 -5.54 -18.96 -35.56
N GLY A 37 -4.56 -18.49 -36.34
CA GLY A 37 -4.50 -17.08 -36.75
C GLY A 37 -4.17 -16.10 -35.62
N GLY A 38 -3.85 -16.59 -34.42
CA GLY A 38 -3.80 -15.77 -33.21
C GLY A 38 -2.46 -15.12 -32.90
N GLY A 39 -1.37 -15.75 -33.33
CA GLY A 39 0.00 -15.31 -33.09
C GLY A 39 0.38 -14.07 -33.90
N CYS A 40 1.57 -13.54 -33.64
CA CYS A 40 2.18 -12.56 -34.52
C CYS A 40 2.61 -13.24 -35.84
N PRO A 41 2.51 -12.56 -37.00
CA PRO A 41 2.86 -13.14 -38.29
C PRO A 41 4.28 -13.74 -38.33
N ASP A 42 4.41 -14.87 -39.01
CA ASP A 42 5.51 -15.83 -38.87
C ASP A 42 6.86 -15.41 -39.48
N GLY A 43 6.87 -14.30 -40.24
CA GLY A 43 8.09 -13.73 -40.82
C GLY A 43 8.96 -14.77 -41.54
N ILE A 44 10.28 -14.64 -41.38
CA ILE A 44 11.27 -15.51 -42.06
C ILE A 44 11.49 -16.85 -41.32
N ALA A 45 10.98 -17.02 -40.10
CA ALA A 45 11.08 -18.27 -39.32
C ALA A 45 9.82 -19.13 -39.38
N SER A 46 8.98 -18.90 -40.39
CA SER A 46 7.73 -19.63 -40.56
C SER A 46 7.95 -21.12 -40.57
N GLY A 47 7.31 -21.81 -39.63
CA GLY A 47 7.36 -23.27 -39.52
C GLY A 47 8.74 -23.80 -39.13
N CYS A 48 9.63 -23.00 -38.55
CA CYS A 48 10.97 -23.47 -38.18
C CYS A 48 10.93 -24.67 -37.24
N LEU A 49 9.88 -24.82 -36.42
CA LEU A 49 9.64 -25.93 -35.50
C LEU A 49 8.61 -26.95 -36.04
N ALA A 50 8.29 -26.93 -37.34
CA ALA A 50 7.28 -27.81 -37.93
C ALA A 50 7.62 -29.30 -37.79
N GLU A 51 8.90 -29.64 -37.98
CA GLU A 51 9.44 -31.01 -37.84
C GLU A 51 9.81 -31.37 -36.38
N GLY A 52 9.39 -30.54 -35.40
CA GLY A 52 9.72 -30.71 -33.99
C GLY A 52 10.94 -29.89 -33.54
N ALA A 53 11.36 -30.12 -32.30
CA ALA A 53 12.49 -29.48 -31.65
C ALA A 53 13.53 -30.51 -31.18
N ALA A 54 14.80 -30.28 -31.52
CA ALA A 54 15.91 -31.12 -31.07
C ALA A 54 16.64 -30.44 -29.91
N ILE A 55 16.39 -30.88 -28.67
CA ILE A 55 16.99 -30.31 -27.47
C ILE A 55 18.36 -30.94 -27.23
N SER A 56 19.41 -30.13 -27.25
CA SER A 56 20.76 -30.55 -26.89
C SER A 56 21.29 -29.72 -25.73
N LEU A 57 21.69 -30.38 -24.64
CA LEU A 57 22.41 -29.75 -23.53
C LEU A 57 23.90 -30.04 -23.66
N ASP A 58 24.70 -29.00 -23.86
CA ASP A 58 26.17 -29.08 -23.81
C ASP A 58 26.65 -28.40 -22.50
N PHE A 59 26.64 -29.18 -21.43
CA PHE A 59 26.91 -28.70 -20.07
C PHE A 59 27.80 -29.64 -19.26
N SER A 60 29.10 -29.38 -19.29
CA SER A 60 30.00 -29.89 -18.24
C SER A 60 29.94 -28.97 -17.01
N CYS A 61 29.14 -29.35 -16.02
CA CYS A 61 29.09 -28.80 -14.65
C CYS A 61 28.69 -27.31 -14.53
N ILE A 62 27.38 -27.00 -14.57
CA ILE A 62 26.83 -25.69 -14.16
C ILE A 62 26.77 -25.58 -12.64
N PRO A 63 27.18 -24.44 -12.03
CA PRO A 63 26.87 -24.15 -10.63
C PRO A 63 25.35 -24.20 -10.36
N GLY A 64 24.93 -25.03 -9.41
CA GLY A 64 23.53 -25.23 -9.06
C GLY A 64 22.78 -26.29 -9.90
N GLY A 65 23.44 -26.91 -10.89
CA GLY A 65 22.85 -27.96 -11.71
C GLY A 65 21.84 -27.46 -12.76
N VAL A 66 21.28 -28.40 -13.53
CA VAL A 66 20.30 -28.11 -14.57
C VAL A 66 18.95 -27.73 -13.92
N PRO A 67 18.31 -26.61 -14.33
CA PRO A 67 17.02 -26.20 -13.78
C PRO A 67 15.87 -27.01 -14.40
N GLU A 68 15.66 -28.24 -13.92
CA GLU A 68 14.66 -29.19 -14.46
C GLU A 68 13.26 -28.57 -14.57
N THR A 69 12.84 -27.80 -13.56
CA THR A 69 11.52 -27.12 -13.54
C THR A 69 11.31 -26.19 -14.74
N ALA A 70 12.36 -25.56 -15.27
CA ALA A 70 12.25 -24.73 -16.48
C ALA A 70 12.22 -25.56 -17.76
N PHE A 71 12.94 -26.68 -17.83
CA PHE A 71 12.84 -27.57 -18.98
C PHE A 71 11.46 -28.24 -19.05
N GLU A 72 10.88 -28.60 -17.91
CA GLU A 72 9.48 -29.06 -17.83
C GLU A 72 8.52 -27.99 -18.36
N SER A 73 8.72 -26.72 -17.99
CA SER A 73 7.92 -25.60 -18.50
C SER A 73 8.04 -25.46 -20.02
N LEU A 74 9.27 -25.46 -20.56
CA LEU A 74 9.52 -25.40 -22.00
C LEU A 74 8.81 -26.52 -22.75
N ARG A 75 8.90 -27.76 -22.24
CA ARG A 75 8.20 -28.91 -22.84
C ARG A 75 6.69 -28.75 -22.82
N ARG A 76 6.10 -28.11 -21.80
CA ARG A 76 4.66 -27.80 -21.78
C ARG A 76 4.30 -26.78 -22.87
N VAL A 77 5.12 -25.76 -23.10
CA VAL A 77 4.90 -24.79 -24.20
C VAL A 77 4.99 -25.47 -25.55
N LEU A 78 5.99 -26.33 -25.77
CA LEU A 78 6.15 -27.10 -27.01
C LEU A 78 4.96 -28.04 -27.23
N ALA A 79 4.56 -28.79 -26.21
CA ALA A 79 3.41 -29.70 -26.27
C ALA A 79 2.10 -28.95 -26.58
N ALA A 80 1.86 -27.79 -25.95
CA ALA A 80 0.69 -26.96 -26.23
C ALA A 80 0.69 -26.38 -27.65
N ARG A 81 1.86 -26.26 -28.31
CA ARG A 81 2.01 -25.91 -29.73
C ARG A 81 2.05 -27.13 -30.66
N GLU A 82 1.86 -28.33 -30.13
CA GLU A 82 1.97 -29.60 -30.87
C GLU A 82 3.35 -29.79 -31.53
N ILE A 83 4.41 -29.29 -30.90
CA ILE A 83 5.80 -29.42 -31.36
C ILE A 83 6.43 -30.62 -30.64
N PRO A 84 6.69 -31.76 -31.32
CA PRO A 84 7.32 -32.91 -30.70
C PRO A 84 8.82 -32.66 -30.43
N GLU A 85 9.36 -33.29 -29.39
CA GLU A 85 10.82 -33.39 -29.16
C GLU A 85 11.38 -34.51 -30.05
N THR A 86 12.35 -34.22 -30.93
CA THR A 86 12.90 -35.17 -31.92
C THR A 86 14.40 -34.96 -32.13
N ASP A 87 15.13 -35.98 -32.61
CA ASP A 87 16.59 -35.87 -32.85
C ASP A 87 16.94 -35.08 -34.13
N HIS A 88 15.97 -34.81 -35.01
CA HIS A 88 16.17 -34.18 -36.31
C HIS A 88 15.40 -32.86 -36.49
N GLY A 89 14.67 -32.43 -35.46
CA GLY A 89 13.91 -31.18 -35.45
C GLY A 89 14.81 -29.95 -35.37
N TYR A 90 14.17 -28.79 -35.20
CA TYR A 90 14.85 -27.51 -35.06
C TYR A 90 15.79 -27.52 -33.84
N PRO A 91 17.11 -27.29 -34.01
CA PRO A 91 18.05 -27.41 -32.90
C PRO A 91 17.83 -26.34 -31.84
N LEU A 92 17.57 -26.74 -30.59
CA LEU A 92 17.56 -25.92 -29.40
C LEU A 92 18.79 -26.27 -28.54
N ARG A 93 19.87 -25.50 -28.69
CA ARG A 93 21.14 -25.76 -28.02
C ARG A 93 21.25 -24.94 -26.75
N PHE A 94 21.43 -25.61 -25.62
CA PHE A 94 21.65 -24.96 -24.33
C PHE A 94 23.12 -25.17 -23.93
N VAL A 95 23.85 -24.08 -23.71
CA VAL A 95 25.32 -24.11 -23.54
C VAL A 95 25.80 -23.33 -22.31
N CYS A 96 26.90 -23.79 -21.71
CA CYS A 96 27.57 -23.08 -20.62
C CYS A 96 28.48 -21.98 -21.16
N ASP A 97 28.21 -20.72 -20.79
CA ASP A 97 29.11 -19.60 -21.08
C ASP A 97 29.56 -18.94 -19.77
N ARG A 98 30.78 -19.28 -19.33
CA ARG A 98 31.38 -18.76 -18.09
C ARG A 98 31.77 -17.28 -18.16
N THR A 99 31.63 -16.61 -19.30
CA THR A 99 31.89 -15.18 -19.43
C THR A 99 30.70 -14.32 -18.97
N LEU A 100 29.54 -14.93 -18.74
CA LEU A 100 28.33 -14.26 -18.27
C LEU A 100 28.30 -14.17 -16.74
N GLU A 101 27.76 -13.07 -16.22
CA GLU A 101 27.56 -12.89 -14.77
C GLU A 101 26.38 -13.72 -14.23
N HIS A 102 26.20 -13.70 -12.90
CA HIS A 102 25.08 -14.37 -12.27
C HIS A 102 23.73 -13.90 -12.82
N GLU A 103 22.85 -14.85 -13.18
CA GLU A 103 21.54 -14.60 -13.80
C GLU A 103 21.59 -13.86 -15.17
N GLU A 104 22.79 -13.61 -15.73
CA GLU A 104 22.96 -13.11 -17.09
C GLU A 104 22.83 -14.25 -18.11
N TYR A 105 22.22 -13.95 -19.25
CA TYR A 105 22.02 -14.93 -20.32
C TYR A 105 22.06 -14.32 -21.72
N SER A 106 22.23 -15.18 -22.72
CA SER A 106 21.97 -14.84 -24.11
C SER A 106 21.06 -15.87 -24.78
N VAL A 107 20.20 -15.39 -25.68
CA VAL A 107 19.33 -16.20 -26.52
C VAL A 107 19.50 -15.72 -27.96
N ALA A 108 19.82 -16.64 -28.87
CA ALA A 108 19.94 -16.37 -30.29
C ALA A 108 19.05 -17.35 -31.06
N VAL A 109 17.95 -16.87 -31.63
CA VAL A 109 17.02 -17.64 -32.46
C VAL A 109 17.26 -17.25 -33.92
N LYS A 110 17.67 -18.21 -34.76
CA LYS A 110 18.04 -18.02 -36.18
C LYS A 110 17.32 -19.07 -37.04
N PRO A 111 17.13 -18.88 -38.37
CA PRO A 111 16.39 -19.85 -39.19
C PRO A 111 16.84 -21.32 -39.08
N GLY A 112 18.12 -21.59 -38.80
CA GLY A 112 18.66 -22.94 -38.65
C GLY A 112 18.78 -23.48 -37.21
N GLY A 113 18.27 -22.77 -36.20
CA GLY A 113 18.32 -23.23 -34.80
C GLY A 113 18.39 -22.07 -33.78
N ALA A 114 18.14 -22.41 -32.52
CA ALA A 114 18.32 -21.52 -31.39
C ALA A 114 19.51 -21.94 -30.51
N THR A 115 20.19 -20.95 -29.93
CA THR A 115 21.22 -21.13 -28.90
C THR A 115 20.86 -20.32 -27.68
N VAL A 116 20.90 -20.96 -26.52
CA VAL A 116 20.63 -20.38 -25.19
C VAL A 116 21.88 -20.58 -24.35
N ALA A 117 22.46 -19.50 -23.84
CA ALA A 117 23.71 -19.55 -23.05
C ALA A 117 23.56 -18.82 -21.72
N ALA A 118 24.12 -19.39 -20.66
CA ALA A 118 24.20 -18.83 -19.31
C ALA A 118 25.41 -19.41 -18.55
N SER A 119 25.82 -18.75 -17.46
CA SER A 119 26.93 -19.22 -16.60
C SER A 119 26.46 -20.05 -15.39
N ASP A 120 25.19 -19.93 -15.00
CA ASP A 120 24.59 -20.63 -13.86
C ASP A 120 23.14 -21.07 -14.10
N SER A 121 22.60 -21.84 -13.15
CA SER A 121 21.23 -22.37 -13.21
C SER A 121 20.16 -21.27 -13.27
N ASP A 122 20.38 -20.14 -12.60
CA ASP A 122 19.42 -19.03 -12.56
C ASP A 122 19.37 -18.29 -13.90
N GLY A 123 20.52 -18.00 -14.50
CA GLY A 123 20.62 -17.43 -15.84
C GLY A 123 19.99 -18.34 -16.88
N LEU A 124 20.27 -19.64 -16.83
CA LEU A 124 19.68 -20.61 -17.75
C LEU A 124 18.16 -20.68 -17.61
N ARG A 125 17.64 -20.68 -16.37
CA ARG A 125 16.20 -20.62 -16.08
C ARG A 125 15.54 -19.40 -16.72
N ARG A 126 16.11 -18.20 -16.54
CA ARG A 126 15.56 -16.97 -17.15
C ARG A 126 15.62 -17.00 -18.67
N ALA A 127 16.68 -17.58 -19.23
CA ALA A 127 16.86 -17.71 -20.66
C ALA A 127 15.82 -18.65 -21.30
N ILE A 128 15.48 -19.74 -20.61
CA ILE A 128 14.42 -20.67 -21.03
C ILE A 128 13.07 -19.98 -21.05
N TYR A 129 12.66 -19.31 -19.96
CA TYR A 129 11.40 -18.56 -19.93
C TYR A 129 11.35 -17.45 -21.00
N PHE A 130 12.48 -16.82 -21.28
CA PHE A 130 12.58 -15.86 -22.38
C PHE A 130 12.41 -16.51 -23.75
N LEU A 131 12.95 -17.72 -23.97
CA LEU A 131 12.75 -18.49 -25.20
C LEU A 131 11.29 -18.93 -25.34
N GLU A 132 10.65 -19.39 -24.26
CA GLU A 132 9.23 -19.71 -24.23
C GLU A 132 8.39 -18.54 -24.74
N ASP A 133 8.65 -17.32 -24.25
CA ASP A 133 7.95 -16.13 -24.75
C ASP A 133 8.17 -15.93 -26.25
N ARG A 134 9.38 -16.15 -26.80
CA ARG A 134 9.63 -16.04 -28.25
C ARG A 134 8.86 -17.08 -29.06
N ILE A 135 8.63 -18.28 -28.52
CA ILE A 135 7.80 -19.31 -29.17
C ILE A 135 6.33 -18.87 -29.12
N ARG A 136 5.86 -18.44 -27.95
CA ARG A 136 4.47 -18.06 -27.68
C ARG A 136 4.01 -16.87 -28.52
N GLU A 137 4.91 -15.94 -28.85
CA GLU A 137 4.63 -14.75 -29.66
C GLU A 137 4.13 -15.05 -31.08
N THR A 138 4.59 -16.14 -31.71
CA THR A 138 4.42 -16.39 -33.15
C THR A 138 3.16 -17.17 -33.48
N GLU A 139 2.74 -17.16 -34.74
CA GLU A 139 1.75 -18.11 -35.26
C GLU A 139 2.42 -19.44 -35.67
N GLY A 140 1.61 -20.50 -35.73
CA GLY A 140 2.06 -21.85 -36.08
C GLY A 140 3.12 -22.43 -35.14
N LYS A 141 3.93 -23.34 -35.70
CA LYS A 141 5.07 -24.00 -35.03
C LYS A 141 6.35 -23.23 -35.35
N SER A 142 6.47 -22.05 -34.76
CA SER A 142 7.53 -21.08 -35.06
C SER A 142 8.09 -20.46 -33.78
N ALA A 143 9.16 -19.66 -33.91
CA ALA A 143 9.71 -18.85 -32.84
C ALA A 143 10.17 -17.49 -33.38
N THR A 144 10.03 -16.43 -32.57
CA THR A 144 10.49 -15.09 -32.94
C THR A 144 12.01 -15.08 -33.12
N LEU A 145 12.48 -14.68 -34.31
CA LEU A 145 13.90 -14.54 -34.60
C LEU A 145 14.52 -13.34 -33.90
N GLY A 146 15.78 -13.48 -33.49
CA GLY A 146 16.57 -12.39 -32.94
C GLY A 146 17.75 -12.87 -32.12
N VAL A 147 18.55 -11.91 -31.66
CA VAL A 147 19.68 -12.14 -30.76
C VAL A 147 19.55 -11.18 -29.60
N TRP A 148 19.52 -11.75 -28.40
CA TRP A 148 19.35 -11.03 -27.15
C TRP A 148 20.44 -11.44 -26.19
N ARG A 149 21.00 -10.46 -25.48
CA ARG A 149 21.83 -10.67 -24.29
C ARG A 149 21.22 -9.85 -23.18
N ARG A 150 20.92 -10.49 -22.05
CA ARG A 150 20.17 -9.87 -20.96
C ARG A 150 20.89 -10.04 -19.64
N LYS A 151 21.06 -8.92 -18.92
CA LYS A 151 21.75 -8.86 -17.63
C LYS A 151 20.87 -8.15 -16.59
N PRO A 152 20.61 -8.74 -15.41
CA PRO A 152 19.82 -8.06 -14.39
C PRO A 152 20.60 -6.87 -13.80
N PHE A 153 19.95 -5.72 -13.63
CA PHE A 153 20.49 -4.62 -12.82
C PHE A 153 19.79 -4.53 -11.46
N ILE A 154 18.49 -4.87 -11.40
CA ILE A 154 17.83 -5.21 -10.14
C ILE A 154 18.14 -6.68 -9.85
N LYS A 155 19.14 -6.93 -9.01
CA LYS A 155 19.63 -8.28 -8.68
C LYS A 155 18.65 -9.04 -7.80
N ARG A 156 17.92 -8.35 -6.92
CA ARG A 156 16.90 -8.96 -6.05
C ARG A 156 15.53 -8.38 -6.30
N ARG A 157 14.59 -9.26 -6.61
CA ARG A 157 13.21 -8.94 -6.98
C ARG A 157 12.34 -9.74 -6.02
N ILE A 158 12.12 -9.12 -4.86
CA ILE A 158 11.60 -9.76 -3.66
C ILE A 158 10.09 -9.47 -3.58
N SER A 159 9.30 -10.53 -3.42
CA SER A 159 7.85 -10.49 -3.23
C SER A 159 7.43 -11.25 -1.96
N ARG A 160 6.15 -11.54 -1.79
CA ARG A 160 5.57 -12.34 -0.70
C ARG A 160 4.49 -13.28 -1.25
N CYS A 161 4.06 -14.27 -0.48
CA CYS A 161 2.81 -14.97 -0.75
C CYS A 161 1.59 -14.10 -0.38
N PHE A 162 0.75 -13.72 -1.36
CA PHE A 162 -0.37 -12.79 -1.15
C PHE A 162 -1.51 -13.40 -0.32
N PHE A 163 -1.64 -14.72 -0.29
CA PHE A 163 -2.61 -15.44 0.53
C PHE A 163 -1.96 -16.13 1.75
N GLY A 164 -0.66 -15.89 1.96
CA GLY A 164 0.02 -16.27 3.18
C GLY A 164 -0.50 -15.43 4.35
N PRO A 165 -0.72 -16.04 5.53
CA PRO A 165 -1.26 -15.34 6.67
C PRO A 165 -0.32 -14.26 7.20
N THR A 166 -0.88 -13.30 7.93
CA THR A 166 -0.06 -12.27 8.58
C THR A 166 0.22 -12.65 10.05
N TYR A 167 1.50 -12.67 10.45
CA TYR A 167 1.88 -12.90 11.84
C TYR A 167 1.76 -11.60 12.69
N ARG A 168 0.65 -10.89 12.50
CA ARG A 168 0.26 -9.65 13.17
C ARG A 168 -1.28 -9.50 13.12
N PRO A 169 -1.89 -8.52 13.80
CA PRO A 169 -3.35 -8.31 13.71
C PRO A 169 -3.82 -8.17 12.25
N PRO A 170 -5.03 -8.63 11.91
CA PRO A 170 -6.09 -9.00 12.86
C PRO A 170 -6.04 -10.43 13.39
N PHE A 171 -5.49 -11.40 12.64
CA PHE A 171 -5.56 -12.82 13.02
C PHE A 171 -4.29 -13.36 13.71
N CYS A 172 -3.14 -12.69 13.58
CA CYS A 172 -1.87 -13.09 14.19
C CYS A 172 -1.46 -14.54 13.90
N ILE A 173 -1.68 -15.01 12.67
CA ILE A 173 -1.39 -16.40 12.28
C ILE A 173 0.08 -16.52 11.86
N ASP A 174 0.83 -17.32 12.60
CA ASP A 174 2.20 -17.69 12.24
C ASP A 174 2.20 -18.72 11.11
N GLU A 175 2.64 -18.29 9.93
CA GLU A 175 2.75 -19.13 8.74
C GLU A 175 3.60 -20.38 8.98
N LEU A 176 4.64 -20.28 9.81
CA LEU A 176 5.61 -21.35 10.06
C LEU A 176 5.13 -22.38 11.10
N MET A 177 3.95 -22.19 11.68
CA MET A 177 3.43 -23.06 12.75
C MET A 177 2.26 -23.96 12.35
N ASN A 178 1.62 -23.69 11.22
CA ASN A 178 0.56 -24.54 10.65
C ASN A 178 1.12 -25.52 9.59
N ASP A 179 0.29 -26.44 9.13
CA ASP A 179 0.60 -27.49 8.13
C ASP A 179 0.26 -27.10 6.69
N ILE A 180 -0.20 -25.86 6.46
CA ILE A 180 -0.60 -25.40 5.14
C ILE A 180 0.64 -25.09 4.28
N ASN A 181 0.67 -25.64 3.07
CA ASN A 181 1.63 -25.26 2.05
C ASN A 181 1.17 -24.00 1.30
N TYR A 182 1.77 -22.86 1.64
CA TYR A 182 1.53 -21.56 1.00
C TYR A 182 2.38 -21.34 -0.27
N TYR A 183 3.29 -22.26 -0.58
CA TYR A 183 4.20 -22.17 -1.73
C TYR A 183 4.04 -23.41 -2.62
N PRO A 184 2.84 -23.67 -3.18
CA PRO A 184 2.69 -24.78 -4.11
C PRO A 184 3.59 -24.56 -5.33
N GLU A 185 4.08 -25.66 -5.90
CA GLU A 185 5.11 -25.63 -6.94
C GLU A 185 4.71 -24.78 -8.16
N GLU A 186 3.46 -24.86 -8.61
CA GLU A 186 2.97 -24.10 -9.76
C GLU A 186 2.76 -22.60 -9.47
N TYR A 187 2.59 -22.22 -8.20
CA TYR A 187 2.67 -20.81 -7.79
C TYR A 187 4.10 -20.29 -7.91
N LEU A 188 5.08 -21.05 -7.43
CA LEU A 188 6.49 -20.71 -7.57
C LEU A 188 6.92 -20.66 -9.04
N ASN A 189 6.40 -21.56 -9.87
CA ASN A 189 6.61 -21.56 -11.31
C ASN A 189 6.16 -20.24 -11.96
N ARG A 190 4.96 -19.74 -11.63
CA ARG A 190 4.45 -18.44 -12.11
C ARG A 190 5.34 -17.29 -11.69
N LEU A 191 5.70 -17.22 -10.40
CA LEU A 191 6.59 -16.20 -9.89
C LEU A 191 7.96 -16.21 -10.59
N ALA A 192 8.49 -17.40 -10.88
CA ALA A 192 9.75 -17.54 -11.61
C ALA A 192 9.64 -17.05 -13.07
N HIS A 193 8.52 -17.29 -13.75
CA HIS A 193 8.27 -16.71 -15.09
C HIS A 193 8.19 -15.18 -15.07
N GLU A 194 7.70 -14.63 -13.97
CA GLU A 194 7.55 -13.20 -13.74
C GLU A 194 8.84 -12.52 -13.27
N GLY A 195 9.93 -13.27 -13.15
CA GLY A 195 11.24 -12.74 -12.76
C GLY A 195 11.45 -12.63 -11.25
N ILE A 196 10.50 -13.02 -10.40
CA ILE A 196 10.71 -13.04 -8.94
C ILE A 196 11.84 -14.02 -8.62
N ASN A 197 12.73 -13.61 -7.72
CA ASN A 197 13.86 -14.43 -7.23
C ASN A 197 14.04 -14.34 -5.71
N GLY A 198 13.12 -13.67 -5.02
CA GLY A 198 13.08 -13.58 -3.57
C GLY A 198 11.65 -13.60 -3.05
N LEU A 199 11.41 -14.30 -1.95
CA LEU A 199 10.19 -14.22 -1.15
C LEU A 199 10.55 -13.93 0.29
N TRP A 200 9.71 -13.20 1.02
CA TRP A 200 9.94 -12.93 2.44
C TRP A 200 8.88 -13.56 3.35
N LEU A 201 9.32 -14.04 4.52
CA LEU A 201 8.49 -14.59 5.59
C LEU A 201 8.81 -13.90 6.92
N THR A 202 7.80 -13.65 7.75
CA THR A 202 7.97 -12.99 9.05
C THR A 202 8.52 -13.95 10.10
N LEU A 203 9.49 -13.48 10.90
CA LEU A 203 9.90 -14.07 12.17
C LEU A 203 10.14 -12.98 13.21
N TYR A 204 10.18 -13.36 14.48
CA TYR A 204 10.58 -12.48 15.57
C TYR A 204 11.65 -13.15 16.42
N PHE A 205 12.58 -12.38 16.99
CA PHE A 205 13.62 -12.92 17.87
C PHE A 205 13.05 -13.51 19.16
N ARG A 206 11.81 -13.16 19.53
CA ARG A 206 11.14 -13.79 20.67
C ARG A 206 10.77 -15.26 20.43
N ASP A 207 10.66 -15.66 19.16
CA ASP A 207 10.35 -17.02 18.75
C ASP A 207 11.60 -17.89 18.60
N LEU A 208 12.79 -17.32 18.87
CA LEU A 208 14.09 -17.98 18.75
C LEU A 208 14.70 -18.25 20.14
N PRO A 209 15.46 -19.35 20.31
CA PRO A 209 16.14 -19.63 21.57
C PRO A 209 17.28 -18.63 21.79
N SER A 210 17.42 -18.14 23.02
CA SER A 210 18.50 -17.23 23.41
C SER A 210 19.01 -17.53 24.81
N ARG A 211 20.32 -17.37 25.06
CA ARG A 211 20.87 -17.46 26.42
C ARG A 211 20.53 -16.24 27.27
N ILE A 212 20.27 -15.10 26.63
CA ILE A 212 19.84 -13.87 27.31
C ILE A 212 18.40 -14.05 27.81
N PHE A 213 17.53 -14.64 26.99
CA PHE A 213 16.14 -14.94 27.36
C PHE A 213 15.86 -16.45 27.28
N PRO A 214 16.21 -17.23 28.32
CA PRO A 214 16.22 -18.70 28.26
C PRO A 214 14.84 -19.35 28.07
N ASN A 215 13.76 -18.63 28.37
CA ASN A 215 12.39 -19.14 28.25
C ASN A 215 11.77 -18.96 26.85
N ARG A 216 12.55 -18.47 25.88
CA ARG A 216 12.09 -18.18 24.51
C ARG A 216 12.40 -19.32 23.55
N GLY A 217 11.64 -19.37 22.46
CA GLY A 217 11.87 -20.30 21.35
C GLY A 217 11.50 -21.76 21.63
N ALA A 218 10.50 -22.01 22.49
CA ALA A 218 10.00 -23.37 22.78
C ALA A 218 9.66 -24.16 21.50
N ASP A 219 9.06 -23.48 20.51
CA ASP A 219 8.68 -24.06 19.22
C ASP A 219 9.63 -23.70 18.07
N ALA A 220 10.86 -23.26 18.36
CA ALA A 220 11.75 -22.75 17.31
C ALA A 220 12.10 -23.81 16.26
N GLU A 221 12.31 -25.06 16.67
CA GLU A 221 12.64 -26.14 15.73
C GLU A 221 11.48 -26.44 14.78
N LYS A 222 10.23 -26.34 15.24
CA LYS A 222 9.05 -26.50 14.36
C LYS A 222 9.06 -25.43 13.27
N ARG A 223 9.34 -24.18 13.63
CA ARG A 223 9.48 -23.07 12.67
C ARG A 223 10.65 -23.28 11.72
N PHE A 224 11.82 -23.67 12.24
CA PHE A 224 13.01 -23.93 11.43
C PHE A 224 12.81 -25.08 10.44
N ALA A 225 12.13 -26.16 10.86
CA ALA A 225 11.80 -27.28 9.99
C ALA A 225 10.94 -26.85 8.80
N LYS A 226 9.85 -26.12 9.05
CA LYS A 226 8.99 -25.60 7.97
C LYS A 226 9.70 -24.56 7.11
N LEU A 227 10.58 -23.73 7.70
CA LEU A 227 11.36 -22.76 6.96
C LEU A 227 12.40 -23.43 6.04
N ARG A 228 13.08 -24.49 6.50
CA ARG A 228 13.99 -25.30 5.66
C ARG A 228 13.26 -25.92 4.47
N GLU A 229 12.11 -26.55 4.72
CA GLU A 229 11.27 -27.14 3.66
C GLU A 229 10.87 -26.08 2.62
N THR A 230 10.50 -24.88 3.10
CA THR A 230 10.13 -23.76 2.23
C THR A 230 11.33 -23.26 1.39
N VAL A 231 12.51 -23.16 2.00
CA VAL A 231 13.77 -22.81 1.31
C VAL A 231 14.10 -23.82 0.21
N GLU A 232 14.10 -25.11 0.52
CA GLU A 232 14.40 -26.18 -0.43
C GLU A 232 13.41 -26.20 -1.59
N ARG A 233 12.12 -25.99 -1.31
CA ARG A 233 11.08 -25.93 -2.35
C ARG A 233 11.27 -24.71 -3.27
N CYS A 234 11.52 -23.53 -2.72
CA CYS A 234 11.69 -22.31 -3.50
C CYS A 234 13.00 -22.30 -4.31
N GLU A 235 14.05 -22.94 -3.81
CA GLU A 235 15.35 -23.05 -4.49
C GLU A 235 15.22 -23.73 -5.86
N LYS A 236 14.34 -24.74 -6.00
CA LYS A 236 14.06 -25.42 -7.28
C LYS A 236 13.61 -24.46 -8.40
N TYR A 237 13.06 -23.30 -8.02
CA TYR A 237 12.56 -22.26 -8.93
C TYR A 237 13.49 -21.03 -9.00
N GLY A 238 14.66 -21.07 -8.36
CA GLY A 238 15.58 -19.92 -8.27
C GLY A 238 15.05 -18.79 -7.38
N ILE A 239 14.21 -19.13 -6.40
CA ILE A 239 13.60 -18.17 -5.48
C ILE A 239 14.23 -18.36 -4.11
N LYS A 240 14.91 -17.32 -3.62
CA LYS A 240 15.50 -17.31 -2.28
C LYS A 240 14.47 -16.87 -1.24
N ILE A 241 14.60 -17.38 -0.01
CA ILE A 241 13.79 -16.94 1.12
C ILE A 241 14.54 -15.93 1.97
N TYR A 242 13.90 -14.79 2.24
CA TYR A 242 14.35 -13.76 3.16
C TYR A 242 13.51 -13.81 4.43
N VAL A 243 14.16 -13.68 5.58
CA VAL A 243 13.43 -13.49 6.84
C VAL A 243 13.18 -12.00 7.03
N PHE A 244 11.91 -11.64 7.13
CA PHE A 244 11.46 -10.29 7.47
C PHE A 244 11.36 -10.13 8.98
N LEU A 245 11.98 -9.07 9.48
CA LEU A 245 12.07 -8.71 10.89
C LEU A 245 11.63 -7.25 11.10
N CYS A 246 11.19 -6.95 12.31
CA CYS A 246 11.19 -5.58 12.83
C CYS A 246 11.76 -5.62 14.25
N GLU A 247 13.09 -5.70 14.31
CA GLU A 247 13.87 -5.92 15.53
C GLU A 247 14.91 -4.80 15.74
N PRO A 248 15.24 -4.46 17.00
CA PRO A 248 14.67 -5.01 18.23
C PRO A 248 13.27 -4.47 18.51
N LYS A 249 12.44 -5.23 19.22
CA LYS A 249 11.11 -4.79 19.69
C LYS A 249 11.17 -3.86 20.91
N LEU A 250 10.11 -3.06 21.07
CA LEU A 250 9.82 -2.28 22.29
C LEU A 250 9.57 -3.18 23.50
N TRP A 251 9.74 -2.62 24.69
CA TRP A 251 9.25 -3.20 25.95
C TRP A 251 7.85 -2.66 26.27
N GLY A 252 6.90 -3.55 26.57
CA GLY A 252 5.53 -3.18 26.90
C GLY A 252 4.56 -4.37 26.88
N ASN A 253 3.26 -4.07 26.94
CA ASN A 253 2.19 -5.07 27.04
C ASN A 253 1.41 -5.27 25.73
N ALA A 254 1.96 -4.83 24.59
CA ALA A 254 1.35 -5.04 23.28
C ALA A 254 1.73 -6.40 22.69
N SER A 255 0.90 -6.95 21.79
CA SER A 255 1.11 -8.25 21.14
C SER A 255 2.41 -8.35 20.34
N PHE A 256 3.01 -7.23 19.93
CA PHE A 256 4.29 -7.16 19.23
C PHE A 256 5.48 -6.81 20.14
N ALA A 257 5.22 -6.34 21.36
CA ALA A 257 6.27 -5.91 22.29
C ALA A 257 6.85 -7.09 23.07
N ILE A 258 8.00 -6.85 23.69
CA ILE A 258 8.59 -7.73 24.69
C ILE A 258 7.99 -7.38 26.06
N PRO A 259 7.54 -8.35 26.87
CA PRO A 259 7.01 -8.09 28.20
C PRO A 259 7.96 -7.28 29.08
N GLU A 260 7.45 -6.27 29.77
CA GLU A 260 8.28 -5.43 30.66
C GLU A 260 8.91 -6.24 31.81
N SER A 261 8.29 -7.34 32.24
CA SER A 261 8.83 -8.23 33.27
C SER A 261 10.20 -8.81 32.90
N GLU A 262 10.50 -8.94 31.60
CA GLU A 262 11.80 -9.43 31.14
C GLU A 262 12.92 -8.38 31.28
N THR A 263 12.57 -7.11 31.56
CA THR A 263 13.56 -6.05 31.80
C THR A 263 14.26 -6.17 33.16
N THR A 264 13.65 -6.84 34.15
CA THR A 264 14.23 -6.99 35.49
C THR A 264 15.54 -7.77 35.46
N ALA A 265 15.63 -8.77 34.58
CA ALA A 265 16.84 -9.58 34.42
C ALA A 265 17.94 -8.86 33.62
N HIS A 266 17.57 -7.90 32.76
CA HIS A 266 18.47 -7.22 31.83
C HIS A 266 18.21 -5.70 31.75
N PRO A 267 18.36 -4.95 32.87
CA PRO A 267 18.09 -3.52 32.90
C PRO A 267 18.97 -2.70 31.95
N GLU A 268 20.14 -3.22 31.56
CA GLU A 268 21.06 -2.61 30.59
C GLU A 268 20.53 -2.62 29.15
N LEU A 269 19.51 -3.43 28.83
CA LEU A 269 18.85 -3.45 27.52
C LEU A 269 17.74 -2.39 27.40
N VAL A 270 17.49 -1.62 28.46
CA VAL A 270 16.40 -0.65 28.46
C VAL A 270 16.90 0.77 28.25
N ALA A 271 16.26 1.47 27.32
CA ALA A 271 16.53 2.86 26.97
C ALA A 271 15.34 3.76 27.37
N ASP A 272 15.14 4.84 26.61
CA ASP A 272 14.13 5.88 26.88
C ASP A 272 12.70 5.33 26.89
N LYS A 273 11.80 6.09 27.53
CA LYS A 273 10.36 5.80 27.53
C LYS A 273 9.71 6.52 26.34
N VAL A 274 8.82 5.84 25.63
CA VAL A 274 8.00 6.42 24.55
C VAL A 274 6.56 6.00 24.76
N GLY A 275 5.70 6.95 25.12
CA GLY A 275 4.32 6.64 25.50
C GLY A 275 4.27 5.62 26.65
N ASN A 276 3.54 4.53 26.46
CA ASN A 276 3.43 3.42 27.42
C ASN A 276 4.49 2.32 27.23
N PHE A 277 5.51 2.56 26.40
CA PHE A 277 6.56 1.59 26.09
C PHE A 277 7.94 2.10 26.53
N ARG A 278 8.91 1.19 26.64
CA ARG A 278 10.34 1.54 26.76
C ARG A 278 11.09 1.06 25.53
N CYS A 279 12.06 1.84 25.10
CA CYS A 279 12.92 1.51 23.97
C CYS A 279 13.95 0.44 24.35
N PHE A 280 14.38 -0.33 23.36
CA PHE A 280 15.47 -1.29 23.45
C PHE A 280 16.81 -0.60 23.16
N CYS A 281 17.77 -0.75 24.07
CA CYS A 281 19.15 -0.32 23.89
C CYS A 281 19.92 -1.38 23.09
N ASN A 282 20.24 -1.10 21.82
CA ASN A 282 21.03 -1.99 20.97
C ASN A 282 22.55 -1.78 21.11
N TRP A 283 23.02 -1.07 22.14
CA TRP A 283 24.42 -0.67 22.26
C TRP A 283 25.23 -1.43 23.33
N SER A 284 24.57 -2.11 24.27
CA SER A 284 25.26 -2.82 25.36
C SER A 284 25.90 -4.14 24.88
N PRO A 285 26.92 -4.66 25.58
CA PRO A 285 27.48 -5.99 25.28
C PRO A 285 26.42 -7.10 25.33
N THR A 286 25.42 -6.99 26.20
CA THR A 286 24.30 -7.95 26.27
C THR A 286 23.42 -7.87 25.02
N ALA A 287 23.14 -6.66 24.51
CA ALA A 287 22.35 -6.48 23.29
C ALA A 287 23.05 -7.07 22.07
N GLU A 288 24.36 -6.81 21.95
CA GLU A 288 25.20 -7.36 20.88
C GLU A 288 25.17 -8.89 20.90
N ARG A 289 25.39 -9.51 22.07
CA ARG A 289 25.26 -10.97 22.21
C ARG A 289 23.86 -11.47 21.87
N TYR A 290 22.80 -10.80 22.29
CA TYR A 290 21.43 -11.22 22.00
C TYR A 290 21.14 -11.25 20.50
N ILE A 291 21.50 -10.17 19.80
CA ILE A 291 21.29 -10.05 18.34
C ILE A 291 22.18 -11.06 17.60
N GLU A 292 23.47 -11.16 17.98
CA GLU A 292 24.41 -12.09 17.36
C GLU A 292 23.97 -13.55 17.54
N GLU A 293 23.57 -13.96 18.76
CA GLU A 293 23.09 -15.32 19.02
C GLU A 293 21.82 -15.63 18.21
N SER A 294 20.89 -14.68 18.12
CA SER A 294 19.62 -14.86 17.38
C SER A 294 19.88 -15.03 15.88
N VAL A 295 20.71 -14.17 15.29
CA VAL A 295 21.09 -14.25 13.87
C VAL A 295 21.90 -15.52 13.59
N THR A 296 22.89 -15.82 14.42
CA THR A 296 23.75 -17.00 14.27
C THR A 296 22.93 -18.29 14.33
N ARG A 297 22.00 -18.38 15.29
CA ARG A 297 21.11 -19.54 15.44
C ARG A 297 20.26 -19.74 14.20
N LEU A 298 19.62 -18.68 13.69
CA LEU A 298 18.78 -18.74 12.50
C LEU A 298 19.54 -19.27 11.28
N PHE A 299 20.70 -18.70 10.98
CA PHE A 299 21.48 -19.07 9.78
C PHE A 299 22.16 -20.43 9.88
N HIS A 300 22.47 -20.92 11.09
CA HIS A 300 22.88 -22.31 11.26
C HIS A 300 21.71 -23.29 11.13
N ALA A 301 20.55 -22.94 11.68
CA ALA A 301 19.38 -23.82 11.67
C ALA A 301 18.72 -23.93 10.29
N VAL A 302 18.88 -22.92 9.43
CA VAL A 302 18.28 -22.87 8.10
C VAL A 302 19.33 -22.47 7.06
N PRO A 303 20.10 -23.44 6.54
CA PRO A 303 21.06 -23.20 5.45
C PRO A 303 20.39 -22.63 4.20
N LYS A 304 21.16 -21.94 3.37
CA LYS A 304 20.74 -21.36 2.07
C LYS A 304 19.65 -20.28 2.13
N LEU A 305 19.35 -19.74 3.32
CA LEU A 305 18.55 -18.51 3.42
C LEU A 305 19.15 -17.40 2.55
N GLY A 306 18.30 -16.70 1.80
CA GLY A 306 18.69 -15.58 0.97
C GLY A 306 19.18 -14.37 1.76
N GLY A 307 18.72 -14.23 3.01
CA GLY A 307 19.13 -13.16 3.88
C GLY A 307 18.04 -12.70 4.84
N MET A 308 18.16 -11.46 5.30
CA MET A 308 17.19 -10.82 6.20
C MET A 308 16.83 -9.42 5.70
N ILE A 309 15.57 -9.05 5.87
CA ILE A 309 15.07 -7.69 5.71
C ILE A 309 14.63 -7.23 7.10
N ASN A 310 15.15 -6.12 7.61
CA ASN A 310 14.76 -5.61 8.93
C ASN A 310 14.24 -4.17 8.81
N ILE A 311 13.03 -3.90 9.31
CA ILE A 311 12.59 -2.51 9.55
C ILE A 311 13.40 -1.98 10.74
N MET A 312 14.29 -1.04 10.45
CA MET A 312 15.20 -0.42 11.42
C MET A 312 14.71 0.96 11.91
N LEU A 313 13.73 1.53 11.21
CA LEU A 313 13.06 2.77 11.56
C LEU A 313 11.61 2.70 11.08
N GLY A 314 10.65 2.99 11.97
CA GLY A 314 9.21 2.94 11.69
C GLY A 314 8.53 1.68 12.23
N GLU A 315 7.21 1.55 11.99
CA GLU A 315 6.36 0.48 12.54
C GLU A 315 6.55 0.33 14.06
N ASP A 316 6.86 -0.88 14.52
CA ASP A 316 7.04 -1.27 15.90
C ASP A 316 8.52 -1.53 16.27
N ASN A 317 9.46 -0.95 15.51
CA ASN A 317 10.88 -0.97 15.86
C ASN A 317 11.11 -0.22 17.17
N GLY A 318 11.71 -0.91 18.14
CA GLY A 318 11.91 -0.40 19.49
C GLY A 318 13.24 0.27 19.75
N SER A 319 14.09 0.49 18.74
CA SER A 319 15.39 1.13 18.97
C SER A 319 15.22 2.60 19.38
N CYS A 320 15.97 3.06 20.38
CA CYS A 320 15.89 4.46 20.83
C CYS A 320 16.23 5.47 19.74
N VAL A 321 17.17 5.13 18.84
CA VAL A 321 17.57 5.99 17.71
C VAL A 321 16.43 6.21 16.71
N SER A 322 15.54 5.23 16.51
CA SER A 322 14.38 5.39 15.63
C SER A 322 13.47 6.52 16.09
N TYR A 323 13.27 6.66 17.41
CA TYR A 323 12.47 7.75 17.98
C TYR A 323 13.20 9.09 17.98
N GLN A 324 14.53 9.09 18.12
CA GLN A 324 15.34 10.32 17.98
C GLN A 324 15.27 10.91 16.57
N VAL A 325 15.20 10.07 15.53
CA VAL A 325 15.08 10.53 14.15
C VAL A 325 13.65 10.92 13.79
N SER A 326 12.65 10.12 14.22
CA SER A 326 11.24 10.28 13.80
C SER A 326 10.47 11.38 14.53
N ARG A 327 10.77 11.67 15.79
CA ARG A 327 10.05 12.70 16.55
C ARG A 327 10.98 13.89 16.76
N GLU A 328 10.58 15.09 16.33
CA GLU A 328 11.26 16.32 16.76
C GLU A 328 11.01 16.53 18.25
N ILE A 329 11.75 15.82 19.07
CA ILE A 329 11.72 15.99 20.51
C ILE A 329 13.02 16.69 20.89
N PRO A 330 12.98 18.00 21.16
CA PRO A 330 14.02 18.64 21.95
C PRO A 330 14.06 17.92 23.31
N GLY A 331 15.03 17.03 23.48
CA GLY A 331 15.52 16.67 24.80
C GLY A 331 14.59 15.86 25.72
N GLN A 332 13.85 14.85 25.23
CA GLN A 332 13.65 13.68 26.10
C GLN A 332 14.92 12.83 26.07
N ARG A 333 15.98 13.41 26.64
CA ARG A 333 16.98 12.59 27.33
C ARG A 333 16.20 11.91 28.44
N ARG A 334 16.38 10.60 28.59
CA ARG A 334 16.22 9.84 29.83
C ARG A 334 15.89 10.71 31.05
N ASN A 335 14.96 10.28 31.88
CA ASN A 335 15.02 10.64 33.29
C ASN A 335 16.34 10.08 33.87
N GLY A 336 17.47 10.80 33.70
CA GLY A 336 18.84 10.43 34.09
C GLY A 336 19.88 10.40 32.94
N PRO A 337 21.19 10.28 33.22
CA PRO A 337 22.21 10.13 32.19
C PRO A 337 22.15 8.77 31.47
N CYS A 338 22.45 8.73 30.16
CA CYS A 338 22.63 7.48 29.41
C CYS A 338 24.04 6.91 29.66
N PRO A 339 24.18 5.67 30.20
CA PRO A 339 25.45 5.02 30.48
C PRO A 339 26.00 4.31 29.24
N ALA A 340 25.25 4.24 28.14
CA ALA A 340 25.68 3.55 26.94
C ALA A 340 26.73 4.37 26.18
N GLU A 341 27.70 3.67 25.59
CA GLU A 341 28.80 4.26 24.80
C GLU A 341 28.32 4.97 23.52
N CYS A 342 27.06 4.79 23.11
CA CYS A 342 26.48 5.53 21.98
C CYS A 342 26.34 7.03 22.26
N LYS A 343 26.44 7.45 23.53
CA LYS A 343 26.29 8.83 23.93
C LYS A 343 27.29 9.72 23.17
N GLY A 344 26.77 10.69 22.43
CA GLY A 344 27.57 11.63 21.64
C GLY A 344 27.97 11.12 20.23
N LYS A 345 27.52 9.93 19.82
CA LYS A 345 27.65 9.48 18.43
C LYS A 345 26.57 10.12 17.55
N SER A 346 26.89 10.30 16.26
CA SER A 346 25.91 10.70 15.25
C SER A 346 24.85 9.61 15.07
N THR A 347 23.64 9.98 14.63
CA THR A 347 22.61 9.01 14.23
C THR A 347 23.12 8.09 13.12
N ALA A 348 23.93 8.63 12.20
CA ALA A 348 24.59 7.89 11.13
C ALA A 348 25.48 6.76 11.66
N ALA A 349 26.38 7.06 12.60
CA ALA A 349 27.26 6.06 13.22
C ALA A 349 26.46 5.01 14.00
N VAL A 350 25.34 5.42 14.63
CA VAL A 350 24.47 4.49 15.35
C VAL A 350 23.79 3.50 14.40
N TYR A 351 23.22 3.98 13.31
CA TYR A 351 22.58 3.12 12.30
C TYR A 351 23.58 2.24 11.55
N ARG A 352 24.78 2.75 11.26
CA ARG A 352 25.86 1.94 10.70
C ARG A 352 26.17 0.74 11.59
N ARG A 353 26.43 0.95 12.89
CA ARG A 353 26.68 -0.15 13.83
C ARG A 353 25.47 -1.09 13.89
N PHE A 354 24.27 -0.54 13.95
CA PHE A 354 23.05 -1.33 14.02
C PHE A 354 22.91 -2.27 12.79
N ALA A 355 23.26 -1.80 11.60
CA ALA A 355 23.28 -2.65 10.40
C ALA A 355 24.38 -3.74 10.47
N GLU A 356 25.57 -3.38 10.97
CA GLU A 356 26.69 -4.31 11.16
C GLU A 356 26.39 -5.42 12.19
N LEU A 357 25.60 -5.13 13.23
CA LEU A 357 25.17 -6.13 14.23
C LEU A 357 24.36 -7.28 13.63
N PHE A 358 23.59 -7.01 12.57
CA PHE A 358 22.83 -8.04 11.85
C PHE A 358 23.66 -8.67 10.74
N SER A 359 24.38 -7.85 9.96
CA SER A 359 25.02 -8.32 8.73
C SER A 359 26.28 -9.16 8.97
N ARG A 360 27.11 -8.81 9.96
CA ARG A 360 28.37 -9.53 10.25
C ARG A 360 28.18 -10.99 10.66
N PRO A 361 27.38 -11.31 11.71
CA PRO A 361 27.17 -12.70 12.10
C PRO A 361 26.51 -13.53 11.00
N MET A 362 25.55 -12.94 10.28
CA MET A 362 24.93 -13.57 9.12
C MET A 362 25.96 -13.95 8.05
N LYS A 363 26.78 -12.98 7.60
CA LYS A 363 27.76 -13.19 6.52
C LYS A 363 28.90 -14.13 6.91
N ARG A 364 29.22 -14.23 8.20
CA ARG A 364 30.18 -15.22 8.71
C ARG A 364 29.74 -16.65 8.43
N ILE A 365 28.43 -16.91 8.45
CA ILE A 365 27.84 -18.24 8.24
C ILE A 365 27.44 -18.43 6.77
N SER A 366 26.91 -17.38 6.14
CA SER A 366 26.43 -17.39 4.76
C SER A 366 26.93 -16.14 4.03
N PRO A 367 28.13 -16.17 3.42
CA PRO A 367 28.75 -15.01 2.77
C PRO A 367 27.89 -14.38 1.67
N ASP A 368 27.08 -15.19 0.97
CA ASP A 368 26.20 -14.76 -0.11
C ASP A 368 24.82 -14.27 0.36
N ALA A 369 24.53 -14.37 1.67
CA ALA A 369 23.28 -13.88 2.23
C ALA A 369 23.28 -12.34 2.32
N GLU A 370 22.12 -11.74 2.11
CA GLU A 370 21.98 -10.30 2.03
C GLU A 370 21.20 -9.72 3.20
N PHE A 371 21.76 -8.67 3.79
CA PHE A 371 21.06 -7.88 4.78
C PHE A 371 20.54 -6.61 4.12
N ILE A 372 19.25 -6.34 4.26
CA ILE A 372 18.60 -5.12 3.81
C ILE A 372 17.97 -4.44 5.02
N GLY A 373 18.54 -3.31 5.44
CA GLY A 373 17.91 -2.43 6.42
C GLY A 373 16.84 -1.58 5.74
N TRP A 374 15.66 -1.46 6.33
CA TRP A 374 14.56 -0.67 5.78
C TRP A 374 14.17 0.46 6.74
N PHE A 375 14.17 1.69 6.21
CA PHE A 375 13.60 2.85 6.89
C PHE A 375 12.19 3.09 6.35
N TYR A 376 11.19 2.55 7.06
CA TYR A 376 9.79 2.70 6.70
C TYR A 376 9.24 4.03 7.23
N THR A 377 9.06 5.00 6.34
CA THR A 377 8.70 6.37 6.68
C THR A 377 7.58 6.90 5.79
N PRO A 378 6.36 6.36 5.90
CA PRO A 378 5.27 6.68 4.98
C PRO A 378 4.84 8.16 5.04
N ALA A 379 4.98 8.81 6.20
CA ALA A 379 4.55 10.19 6.45
C ALA A 379 5.63 11.26 6.21
N GLN A 380 6.81 10.90 5.69
CA GLN A 380 7.87 11.87 5.41
C GLN A 380 7.45 12.82 4.29
N ARG A 381 7.92 14.07 4.31
CA ARG A 381 7.69 15.08 3.26
C ARG A 381 9.04 15.53 2.70
N ASP A 382 9.19 15.53 1.38
CA ASP A 382 10.42 16.00 0.74
C ASP A 382 10.75 17.44 1.17
N GLY A 383 12.03 17.68 1.48
CA GLY A 383 12.53 18.98 1.94
C GLY A 383 12.27 19.31 3.42
N SER A 384 11.47 18.52 4.12
CA SER A 384 11.24 18.70 5.56
C SER A 384 12.48 18.42 6.40
N ALA A 385 12.54 18.97 7.62
CA ALA A 385 13.59 18.64 8.59
C ALA A 385 13.64 17.14 8.90
N PHE A 386 12.49 16.44 8.89
CA PHE A 386 12.47 14.99 9.04
C PHE A 386 13.16 14.28 7.88
N SER A 387 12.91 14.68 6.63
CA SER A 387 13.60 14.13 5.45
C SER A 387 15.12 14.34 5.51
N GLN A 388 15.57 15.50 6.02
CA GLN A 388 16.99 15.80 6.22
C GLN A 388 17.61 14.86 7.27
N ARG A 389 16.96 14.69 8.43
CA ARG A 389 17.42 13.74 9.46
C ARG A 389 17.49 12.30 8.94
N LEU A 390 16.56 11.89 8.09
CA LEU A 390 16.59 10.56 7.46
C LEU A 390 17.79 10.39 6.53
N SER A 391 18.08 11.39 5.70
CA SER A 391 19.28 11.42 4.86
C SER A 391 20.56 11.35 5.70
N ASP A 392 20.64 12.15 6.77
CA ASP A 392 21.83 12.19 7.63
C ASP A 392 22.04 10.84 8.34
N ALA A 393 20.95 10.20 8.79
CA ALA A 393 20.98 8.90 9.47
C ALA A 393 21.56 7.76 8.62
N VAL A 394 21.63 7.92 7.29
CA VAL A 394 22.21 6.91 6.38
C VAL A 394 23.53 7.35 5.74
N SER A 395 24.07 8.50 6.13
CA SER A 395 25.31 9.04 5.53
C SER A 395 26.56 8.18 5.76
N GLU A 396 26.58 7.37 6.83
CA GLU A 396 27.66 6.43 7.15
C GLU A 396 27.25 4.96 6.89
N TRP A 397 26.23 4.70 6.08
CA TRP A 397 25.71 3.34 5.86
C TRP A 397 26.77 2.37 5.30
N PRO A 398 26.86 1.12 5.79
CA PRO A 398 27.86 0.17 5.30
C PRO A 398 27.71 -0.14 3.81
N GLY A 399 28.81 -0.08 3.05
CA GLY A 399 28.77 -0.24 1.59
C GLY A 399 28.40 -1.65 1.10
N ASP A 400 28.50 -2.65 1.95
CA ASP A 400 28.20 -4.05 1.65
C ASP A 400 26.77 -4.48 2.07
N VAL A 401 25.99 -3.58 2.67
CA VAL A 401 24.62 -3.78 3.18
C VAL A 401 23.61 -2.97 2.37
N GLY A 402 22.46 -3.57 2.05
CA GLY A 402 21.37 -2.87 1.36
C GLY A 402 20.65 -1.88 2.30
N ILE A 403 20.29 -0.70 1.79
CA ILE A 403 19.43 0.26 2.47
C ILE A 403 18.18 0.52 1.64
N MET A 404 17.02 0.25 2.23
CA MET A 404 15.72 0.33 1.58
C MET A 404 14.92 1.51 2.11
N PHE A 405 14.33 2.27 1.18
CA PHE A 405 13.33 3.30 1.44
C PHE A 405 12.11 3.05 0.55
N ASN A 406 10.94 3.54 0.98
CA ASN A 406 9.77 3.63 0.11
C ASN A 406 10.09 4.56 -1.06
N PHE A 407 9.86 4.08 -2.28
CA PHE A 407 10.27 4.77 -3.50
C PHE A 407 9.48 6.06 -3.73
N GLU A 408 8.20 6.07 -3.35
CA GLU A 408 7.26 7.17 -3.60
C GLU A 408 7.06 8.11 -2.42
N SER A 409 7.23 7.63 -1.17
CA SER A 409 6.87 8.36 0.05
C SER A 409 7.54 9.73 0.10
N GLY A 410 6.73 10.75 0.38
CA GLY A 410 7.06 12.17 0.46
C GLY A 410 7.18 12.90 -0.86
N GLY A 411 6.98 12.21 -1.98
CA GLY A 411 6.93 12.81 -3.31
C GLY A 411 5.74 13.74 -3.48
N ILE A 412 5.84 14.63 -4.47
CA ILE A 412 4.81 15.64 -4.75
C ILE A 412 4.16 15.35 -6.11
N ALA A 413 2.87 15.02 -6.10
CA ALA A 413 2.04 14.92 -7.29
C ALA A 413 1.37 16.27 -7.59
N ARG A 414 1.43 16.75 -8.84
CA ARG A 414 0.69 17.94 -9.27
C ARG A 414 -0.68 17.55 -9.82
N GLN A 415 -1.74 17.90 -9.10
CA GLN A 415 -3.12 17.61 -9.48
C GLN A 415 -3.95 18.90 -9.45
N LEU A 416 -4.61 19.20 -10.58
CA LEU A 416 -5.46 20.40 -10.73
C LEU A 416 -4.73 21.70 -10.35
N GLY A 417 -3.47 21.84 -10.77
CA GLY A 417 -2.64 23.02 -10.49
C GLY A 417 -2.04 23.07 -9.07
N ARG A 418 -2.36 22.11 -8.19
CA ARG A 418 -1.92 22.08 -6.78
C ARG A 418 -0.93 20.94 -6.52
N ALA A 419 0.02 21.19 -5.63
CA ALA A 419 0.94 20.17 -5.11
C ALA A 419 0.23 19.31 -4.05
N ARG A 420 0.30 17.99 -4.18
CA ARG A 420 -0.28 17.00 -3.26
C ARG A 420 0.81 16.05 -2.78
N ASN A 421 0.75 15.66 -1.52
CA ASN A 421 1.76 14.80 -0.93
C ASN A 421 1.36 13.36 -1.17
N VAL A 422 2.28 12.61 -1.76
CA VAL A 422 2.18 11.16 -1.87
C VAL A 422 2.84 10.57 -0.65
N PHE A 423 2.02 9.96 0.20
CA PHE A 423 2.49 9.22 1.37
C PHE A 423 2.41 7.73 1.10
N ASP A 424 3.27 7.00 1.81
CA ASP A 424 3.46 5.56 1.65
C ASP A 424 3.76 5.12 0.20
N TYR A 425 3.74 3.81 -0.06
CA TYR A 425 3.97 3.26 -1.39
C TYR A 425 2.74 3.44 -2.32
N SER A 426 2.98 3.97 -3.52
CA SER A 426 1.95 4.33 -4.49
C SER A 426 2.19 3.66 -5.84
N LEU A 427 1.13 3.18 -6.50
CA LEU A 427 1.21 2.69 -7.88
C LEU A 427 0.80 3.79 -8.86
N ALA A 428 -0.16 4.66 -8.49
CA ALA A 428 -0.61 5.79 -9.29
C ALA A 428 0.50 6.83 -9.53
N PHE A 429 1.24 7.18 -8.48
CA PHE A 429 2.39 8.08 -8.57
C PHE A 429 3.66 7.30 -8.92
N ALA A 430 4.27 7.64 -10.06
CA ALA A 430 5.44 6.91 -10.54
C ALA A 430 6.74 7.24 -9.80
N GLY A 431 6.82 8.32 -9.01
CA GLY A 431 8.01 8.69 -8.25
C GLY A 431 9.31 8.81 -9.09
N PRO A 432 10.49 8.63 -8.46
CA PRO A 432 10.71 8.56 -7.01
C PRO A 432 10.51 9.90 -6.30
N SER A 433 10.45 9.88 -4.97
CA SER A 433 10.61 11.07 -4.12
C SER A 433 12.04 11.61 -4.16
N GLU A 434 12.23 12.88 -3.82
CA GLU A 434 13.54 13.52 -3.76
C GLU A 434 14.40 12.94 -2.63
N LEU A 435 13.79 12.57 -1.49
CA LEU A 435 14.50 11.84 -0.43
C LEU A 435 15.11 10.54 -0.98
N PHE A 436 14.33 9.74 -1.74
CA PHE A 436 14.83 8.50 -2.31
C PHE A 436 16.00 8.75 -3.26
N ARG A 437 15.91 9.76 -4.14
CA ARG A 437 17.02 10.13 -5.04
C ARG A 437 18.28 10.48 -4.25
N HIS A 438 18.13 11.26 -3.19
CA HIS A 438 19.23 11.72 -2.37
C HIS A 438 19.93 10.56 -1.64
N VAL A 439 19.15 9.65 -1.04
CA VAL A 439 19.68 8.45 -0.38
C VAL A 439 20.35 7.52 -1.39
N ALA A 440 19.72 7.30 -2.55
CA ALA A 440 20.27 6.42 -3.57
C ALA A 440 21.62 6.92 -4.13
N ALA A 441 21.78 8.24 -4.28
CA ALA A 441 23.04 8.83 -4.73
C ALA A 441 24.19 8.73 -3.71
N LYS A 442 23.89 8.54 -2.42
CA LYS A 442 24.87 8.53 -1.32
C LYS A 442 25.22 7.13 -0.82
N THR A 443 24.55 6.09 -1.30
CA THR A 443 24.65 4.74 -0.74
C THR A 443 25.12 3.76 -1.82
N ALA A 444 25.93 2.77 -1.43
CA ALA A 444 26.54 1.83 -2.39
C ALA A 444 25.56 0.73 -2.88
N LYS A 445 24.55 0.41 -2.08
CA LYS A 445 23.53 -0.62 -2.37
C LYS A 445 22.11 -0.10 -2.08
N PRO A 446 21.63 0.88 -2.86
CA PRO A 446 20.27 1.37 -2.68
C PRO A 446 19.25 0.29 -3.05
N ALA A 447 18.26 0.12 -2.20
CA ALA A 447 17.13 -0.76 -2.39
C ALA A 447 15.82 0.03 -2.36
N ALA A 448 14.83 -0.42 -3.13
CA ALA A 448 13.53 0.25 -3.21
C ALA A 448 12.44 -0.64 -2.63
N LYS A 449 11.63 -0.10 -1.72
CA LYS A 449 10.29 -0.61 -1.46
C LYS A 449 9.33 0.09 -2.41
N LEU A 450 8.62 -0.66 -3.25
CA LEU A 450 7.57 -0.14 -4.13
C LEU A 450 6.36 -1.09 -4.14
N GLN A 451 5.28 -0.71 -4.81
CA GLN A 451 4.17 -1.61 -5.14
C GLN A 451 4.13 -1.85 -6.65
N VAL A 452 4.12 -3.12 -7.03
CA VAL A 452 4.12 -3.57 -8.43
C VAL A 452 2.70 -3.93 -8.89
N GLY A 453 2.01 -4.83 -8.19
CA GLY A 453 0.68 -5.30 -8.58
C GLY A 453 -0.43 -4.27 -8.26
N CYS A 454 -0.55 -3.91 -7.00
CA CYS A 454 -1.49 -2.93 -6.48
C CYS A 454 -0.97 -2.37 -5.15
N SER A 455 -1.57 -1.28 -4.65
CA SER A 455 -1.26 -0.72 -3.34
C SER A 455 -2.53 -0.60 -2.50
N HIS A 456 -2.45 0.11 -1.36
CA HIS A 456 -3.65 0.58 -0.67
C HIS A 456 -4.56 1.46 -1.54
N GLU A 457 -4.17 1.85 -2.75
CA GLU A 457 -5.05 2.56 -3.68
C GLU A 457 -6.23 1.69 -4.15
N ASP A 458 -5.99 0.39 -4.40
CA ASP A 458 -7.00 -0.65 -4.58
C ASP A 458 -6.37 -2.05 -4.51
N ALA A 459 -6.49 -2.69 -3.34
CA ALA A 459 -5.99 -4.04 -3.05
C ALA A 459 -7.12 -5.07 -2.95
N SER A 460 -8.33 -4.71 -3.43
CA SER A 460 -9.47 -5.63 -3.54
C SER A 460 -9.52 -6.37 -4.87
N VAL A 461 -8.51 -6.16 -5.72
CA VAL A 461 -8.30 -6.83 -7.00
C VAL A 461 -6.87 -7.39 -7.05
N PRO A 462 -6.61 -8.43 -7.86
CA PRO A 462 -5.29 -9.08 -7.90
C PRO A 462 -4.15 -8.12 -8.31
N PHE A 463 -4.40 -7.21 -9.24
CA PHE A 463 -3.48 -6.14 -9.64
C PHE A 463 -4.19 -5.08 -10.48
N ILE A 464 -3.58 -3.90 -10.63
CA ILE A 464 -4.04 -2.83 -11.54
C ILE A 464 -3.18 -2.87 -12.82
N PRO A 465 -3.73 -3.16 -14.02
CA PRO A 465 -2.97 -3.34 -15.27
C PRO A 465 -2.41 -2.04 -15.86
N VAL A 466 -1.44 -1.42 -15.18
CA VAL A 466 -0.75 -0.18 -15.57
C VAL A 466 0.76 -0.35 -15.74
N PRO A 467 1.24 -1.30 -16.57
CA PRO A 467 2.67 -1.57 -16.74
C PRO A 467 3.49 -0.35 -17.22
N GLY A 468 2.83 0.66 -17.80
CA GLY A 468 3.45 1.94 -18.17
C GLY A 468 3.97 2.75 -16.96
N HIS A 469 3.40 2.56 -15.78
CA HIS A 469 3.88 3.18 -14.53
C HIS A 469 5.18 2.52 -14.07
N LEU A 470 5.24 1.19 -14.14
CA LEU A 470 6.45 0.42 -13.82
C LEU A 470 7.60 0.81 -14.74
N TYR A 471 7.34 1.01 -16.05
CA TYR A 471 8.38 1.48 -16.97
C TYR A 471 9.08 2.75 -16.45
N ARG A 472 8.31 3.73 -15.94
CA ARG A 472 8.87 4.97 -15.37
C ARG A 472 9.66 4.71 -14.09
N LYS A 473 9.10 3.93 -13.16
CA LYS A 473 9.73 3.56 -11.89
C LYS A 473 11.07 2.86 -12.12
N TYR A 474 11.08 1.80 -12.93
CA TYR A 474 12.29 1.01 -13.21
C TYR A 474 13.33 1.76 -14.03
N ARG A 475 12.91 2.66 -14.92
CA ARG A 475 13.85 3.57 -15.61
C ARG A 475 14.57 4.48 -14.62
N ALA A 476 13.85 5.03 -13.65
CA ALA A 476 14.43 5.85 -12.60
C ALA A 476 15.34 5.01 -11.68
N MET A 477 14.90 3.82 -11.26
CA MET A 477 15.73 2.88 -10.48
C MET A 477 17.04 2.53 -11.19
N LYS A 478 17.00 2.27 -12.50
CA LYS A 478 18.21 2.06 -13.33
C LYS A 478 19.16 3.25 -13.26
N SER A 479 18.64 4.47 -13.40
CA SER A 479 19.48 5.68 -13.34
C SER A 479 20.07 5.95 -11.95
N LEU A 480 19.42 5.46 -10.90
CA LEU A 480 19.82 5.64 -9.50
C LEU A 480 20.68 4.47 -8.97
N GLY A 481 21.02 3.48 -9.80
CA GLY A 481 21.83 2.35 -9.36
C GLY A 481 21.16 1.42 -8.35
N VAL A 482 19.82 1.42 -8.27
CA VAL A 482 19.08 0.52 -7.37
C VAL A 482 19.41 -0.93 -7.70
N CYS A 483 19.76 -1.72 -6.69
CA CYS A 483 20.20 -3.10 -6.87
C CYS A 483 19.22 -4.15 -6.33
N ALA A 484 18.28 -3.75 -5.47
CA ALA A 484 17.25 -4.61 -4.91
C ALA A 484 15.91 -3.90 -4.86
N ALA A 485 14.83 -4.65 -5.06
CA ALA A 485 13.47 -4.15 -4.98
C ALA A 485 12.60 -5.13 -4.19
N MET A 486 11.95 -4.62 -3.14
CA MET A 486 10.83 -5.28 -2.50
C MET A 486 9.55 -4.78 -3.18
N GLN A 487 8.97 -5.63 -4.02
CA GLN A 487 7.96 -5.28 -5.02
C GLN A 487 6.53 -5.25 -4.48
N CYS A 488 6.31 -5.76 -3.27
CA CYS A 488 5.00 -5.87 -2.66
C CYS A 488 5.07 -5.71 -1.14
N TRP A 489 3.92 -5.58 -0.49
CA TRP A 489 3.80 -5.70 0.96
C TRP A 489 3.01 -6.98 1.28
N TYR A 490 2.00 -6.91 2.14
CA TYR A 490 1.05 -8.01 2.33
C TYR A 490 0.15 -8.25 1.12
N PHE A 491 -0.05 -7.22 0.29
CA PHE A 491 -0.76 -7.22 -1.00
C PHE A 491 0.16 -6.77 -2.15
N GLY A 492 -0.37 -6.75 -3.37
CA GLY A 492 0.34 -6.26 -4.57
C GLY A 492 1.24 -7.29 -5.24
N ASN A 493 0.96 -8.58 -5.03
CA ASN A 493 1.82 -9.71 -5.34
C ASN A 493 1.07 -10.92 -5.93
N TYR A 494 -0.16 -10.75 -6.39
CA TYR A 494 -0.81 -11.81 -7.16
C TYR A 494 -0.02 -12.06 -8.46
N PRO A 495 0.28 -13.32 -8.84
CA PRO A 495 0.97 -13.62 -10.09
C PRO A 495 0.22 -13.09 -11.31
N GLY A 496 0.91 -12.35 -12.18
CA GLY A 496 0.32 -11.85 -13.41
C GLY A 496 1.12 -10.76 -14.10
N LEU A 497 0.40 -9.99 -14.93
CA LEU A 497 0.94 -8.98 -15.84
C LEU A 497 1.94 -8.03 -15.16
N MET A 498 1.60 -7.52 -13.98
CA MET A 498 2.39 -6.47 -13.34
C MET A 498 3.72 -7.00 -12.79
N ASN A 499 3.74 -8.21 -12.23
CA ASN A 499 4.98 -8.86 -11.82
C ASN A 499 5.85 -9.18 -13.04
N LYS A 500 5.26 -9.73 -14.12
CA LYS A 500 5.98 -9.97 -15.38
C LYS A 500 6.60 -8.68 -15.92
N ALA A 501 5.85 -7.58 -15.93
CA ALA A 501 6.35 -6.27 -16.34
C ALA A 501 7.55 -5.82 -15.49
N ALA A 502 7.46 -5.93 -14.16
CA ALA A 502 8.56 -5.64 -13.25
C ALA A 502 9.79 -6.54 -13.49
N GLY A 503 9.58 -7.84 -13.70
CA GLY A 503 10.64 -8.79 -14.06
C GLY A 503 11.37 -8.40 -15.33
N GLU A 504 10.63 -8.12 -16.41
CA GLU A 504 11.20 -7.72 -17.69
C GLU A 504 11.99 -6.40 -17.61
N LEU A 505 11.45 -5.42 -16.87
CA LEU A 505 12.08 -4.12 -16.62
C LEU A 505 13.29 -4.17 -15.69
N SER A 506 13.60 -5.32 -15.10
CA SER A 506 14.77 -5.49 -14.22
C SER A 506 16.08 -5.79 -14.96
N PHE A 507 16.02 -5.95 -16.29
CA PHE A 507 17.15 -6.35 -17.12
C PHE A 507 17.64 -5.24 -18.05
N LEU A 508 18.91 -5.33 -18.39
CA LEU A 508 19.56 -4.63 -19.50
C LEU A 508 19.58 -5.54 -20.74
N PRO A 509 19.57 -4.99 -21.97
CA PRO A 509 19.37 -3.57 -22.27
C PRO A 509 17.96 -3.13 -21.87
N PHE A 510 17.88 -1.97 -21.21
CA PHE A 510 16.59 -1.44 -20.78
C PHE A 510 15.76 -1.00 -22.01
N PRO A 511 14.44 -1.23 -22.05
CA PRO A 511 13.65 -0.91 -23.24
C PRO A 511 13.72 0.57 -23.61
N LYS A 512 14.00 0.85 -24.89
CA LYS A 512 14.27 2.21 -25.42
C LYS A 512 13.11 3.18 -25.25
N SER A 513 11.87 2.69 -25.29
CA SER A 513 10.66 3.48 -25.08
C SER A 513 9.61 2.68 -24.34
N ARG A 514 8.69 3.39 -23.68
CA ARG A 514 7.54 2.78 -23.00
C ARG A 514 6.65 2.05 -24.00
N GLU A 515 6.40 2.64 -25.16
CA GLU A 515 5.52 2.11 -26.19
C GLU A 515 6.03 0.78 -26.74
N LYS A 516 7.34 0.68 -26.98
CA LYS A 516 7.98 -0.57 -27.39
C LYS A 516 7.89 -1.64 -26.30
N PHE A 517 8.17 -1.27 -25.05
CA PHE A 517 8.06 -2.17 -23.91
C PHE A 517 6.65 -2.75 -23.76
N LEU A 518 5.61 -1.91 -23.80
CA LEU A 518 4.22 -2.35 -23.67
C LEU A 518 3.81 -3.31 -24.78
N LEU A 519 4.26 -3.04 -26.02
CA LEU A 519 4.00 -3.96 -27.13
C LEU A 519 4.71 -5.30 -26.92
N GLU A 520 6.00 -5.29 -26.61
CA GLU A 520 6.78 -6.51 -26.36
C GLU A 520 6.22 -7.34 -25.20
N LEU A 521 5.76 -6.68 -24.13
CA LEU A 521 5.10 -7.33 -23.00
C LEU A 521 3.79 -8.01 -23.40
N ALA A 522 3.03 -7.43 -24.34
CA ALA A 522 1.75 -7.96 -24.77
C ALA A 522 1.86 -9.13 -25.76
N LYS A 523 2.91 -9.21 -26.58
CA LYS A 523 2.98 -10.19 -27.68
C LYS A 523 2.86 -11.66 -27.27
N PRO A 524 3.53 -12.16 -26.21
CA PRO A 524 3.48 -13.59 -25.88
C PRO A 524 2.07 -14.09 -25.55
N ASP A 525 1.25 -13.20 -25.00
CA ASP A 525 -0.07 -13.55 -24.50
C ASP A 525 -1.21 -13.12 -25.42
N TRP A 526 -1.01 -12.05 -26.20
CA TRP A 526 -2.06 -11.42 -27.01
C TRP A 526 -1.82 -11.54 -28.52
N GLY A 527 -0.62 -11.96 -28.96
CA GLY A 527 -0.28 -12.19 -30.36
C GLY A 527 -0.68 -11.02 -31.27
N ARG A 528 -1.51 -11.27 -32.30
CA ARG A 528 -2.01 -10.22 -33.21
C ARG A 528 -2.74 -9.05 -32.54
N ASP A 529 -3.27 -9.25 -31.33
CA ASP A 529 -3.99 -8.23 -30.57
C ASP A 529 -3.07 -7.39 -29.66
N ALA A 530 -1.77 -7.69 -29.60
CA ALA A 530 -0.82 -7.04 -28.71
C ALA A 530 -0.79 -5.51 -28.84
N THR A 531 -0.90 -4.97 -30.06
CA THR A 531 -0.95 -3.51 -30.27
C THR A 531 -2.17 -2.87 -29.62
N ARG A 532 -3.33 -3.52 -29.73
CA ARG A 532 -4.60 -3.05 -29.16
C ARG A 532 -4.55 -3.09 -27.63
N VAL A 533 -4.00 -4.15 -27.06
CA VAL A 533 -3.86 -4.33 -25.61
C VAL A 533 -2.83 -3.36 -25.03
N ALA A 534 -1.68 -3.19 -25.69
CA ALA A 534 -0.70 -2.19 -25.30
C ALA A 534 -1.28 -0.76 -25.33
N GLU A 535 -2.16 -0.46 -26.28
CA GLU A 535 -2.88 0.81 -26.32
C GLU A 535 -3.90 0.94 -25.17
N ALA A 536 -4.61 -0.13 -24.82
CA ALA A 536 -5.49 -0.14 -23.64
C ALA A 536 -4.72 0.14 -22.35
N TRP A 537 -3.56 -0.49 -22.13
CA TRP A 537 -2.71 -0.24 -20.96
C TRP A 537 -2.20 1.20 -20.86
N LYS A 538 -2.03 1.90 -22.00
CA LYS A 538 -1.68 3.35 -22.00
C LYS A 538 -2.85 4.18 -21.50
N TRP A 539 -4.08 3.85 -21.88
CA TRP A 539 -5.28 4.50 -21.37
C TRP A 539 -5.53 4.20 -19.89
N PHE A 540 -5.31 2.96 -19.45
CA PHE A 540 -5.36 2.60 -18.03
C PHE A 540 -4.33 3.38 -17.22
N SER A 541 -3.10 3.49 -17.70
CA SER A 541 -2.06 4.29 -17.04
C SER A 541 -2.49 5.76 -16.93
N ARG A 542 -3.01 6.36 -18.02
CA ARG A 542 -3.53 7.74 -18.00
C ARG A 542 -4.70 7.91 -17.03
N GLY A 543 -5.60 6.92 -16.94
CA GLY A 543 -6.69 6.94 -15.98
C GLY A 543 -6.16 6.93 -14.56
N TYR A 544 -5.30 5.97 -14.25
CA TYR A 544 -4.79 5.74 -12.91
C TYR A 544 -3.87 6.87 -12.39
N GLU A 545 -3.21 7.64 -13.26
CA GLU A 545 -2.53 8.90 -12.90
C GLU A 545 -3.45 9.95 -12.25
N ASN A 546 -4.77 9.84 -12.46
CA ASN A 546 -5.75 10.74 -11.87
C ASN A 546 -6.29 10.24 -10.51
N PHE A 547 -5.83 9.10 -9.98
CA PHE A 547 -6.13 8.71 -8.60
C PHE A 547 -5.76 9.85 -7.65
N PRO A 548 -6.66 10.32 -6.75
CA PRO A 548 -6.34 11.39 -5.81
C PRO A 548 -5.08 11.06 -5.00
N ALA A 549 -4.02 11.87 -5.13
CA ALA A 549 -2.76 11.67 -4.43
C ALA A 549 -2.92 12.00 -2.94
N ASN A 550 -3.52 11.07 -2.21
CA ASN A 550 -4.04 11.27 -0.87
C ASN A 550 -4.12 9.94 -0.14
N ILE A 551 -3.41 9.84 0.99
CA ILE A 551 -3.36 8.60 1.77
C ILE A 551 -4.72 8.21 2.34
N ALA A 552 -5.54 9.19 2.72
CA ALA A 552 -6.89 8.93 3.21
C ALA A 552 -7.77 8.29 2.14
N PHE A 553 -7.57 8.67 0.88
CA PHE A 553 -8.32 8.11 -0.25
C PHE A 553 -7.89 6.68 -0.57
N ALA A 554 -6.66 6.29 -0.24
CA ALA A 554 -6.22 4.90 -0.31
C ALA A 554 -6.75 4.08 0.89
N TRP A 555 -6.55 4.60 2.10
CA TRP A 555 -6.85 3.90 3.35
C TRP A 555 -8.35 3.73 3.62
N TYR A 556 -9.18 4.74 3.44
CA TYR A 556 -10.64 4.62 3.57
C TYR A 556 -11.27 4.33 2.20
N GLY A 557 -10.50 3.58 1.41
CA GLY A 557 -10.52 3.38 -0.04
C GLY A 557 -11.88 3.39 -0.72
N PRO A 558 -12.28 4.52 -1.31
CA PRO A 558 -13.46 4.58 -2.16
C PRO A 558 -13.40 3.57 -3.31
N LEU A 559 -12.23 3.28 -3.90
CA LEU A 559 -12.11 2.26 -4.95
C LEU A 559 -12.50 0.86 -4.44
N HIS A 560 -12.11 0.47 -3.23
CA HIS A 560 -12.50 -0.83 -2.67
C HIS A 560 -13.97 -0.86 -2.22
N HIS A 561 -14.43 0.20 -1.57
CA HIS A 561 -15.67 0.18 -0.80
C HIS A 561 -16.89 0.71 -1.55
N SER A 562 -16.73 1.59 -2.54
CA SER A 562 -17.89 2.26 -3.18
C SER A 562 -18.84 1.27 -3.83
N ILE A 563 -18.34 0.17 -4.41
CA ILE A 563 -19.16 -0.89 -5.02
C ILE A 563 -20.05 -1.65 -4.01
N VAL A 564 -19.79 -1.47 -2.71
CA VAL A 564 -20.59 -2.01 -1.58
C VAL A 564 -21.07 -0.92 -0.60
N TRP A 565 -21.10 0.36 -0.99
CA TRP A 565 -21.49 1.45 -0.09
C TRP A 565 -23.01 1.69 -0.10
N PRO A 566 -23.72 1.68 1.05
CA PRO A 566 -25.19 1.79 1.09
C PRO A 566 -25.79 3.10 0.54
N LEU A 567 -25.04 4.21 0.50
CA LEU A 567 -25.49 5.58 0.17
C LEU A 567 -26.60 6.12 1.08
N HIS A 568 -26.35 7.26 1.72
CA HIS A 568 -27.27 7.85 2.70
C HIS A 568 -27.82 9.20 2.22
N LEU A 569 -29.09 9.24 1.83
CA LEU A 569 -29.78 10.50 1.48
C LEU A 569 -30.02 11.38 2.72
N PHE A 570 -30.46 10.77 3.82
CA PHE A 570 -30.54 11.46 5.12
C PHE A 570 -29.19 11.36 5.84
N PRO A 571 -28.72 12.43 6.49
CA PRO A 571 -27.46 12.41 7.21
C PRO A 571 -27.45 11.36 8.33
N VAL A 572 -26.35 10.60 8.43
CA VAL A 572 -26.14 9.64 9.54
C VAL A 572 -25.03 10.06 10.49
N ASP A 573 -24.11 10.93 10.03
CA ASP A 573 -22.98 11.42 10.84
C ASP A 573 -22.06 10.27 11.31
N GLU A 574 -21.96 9.21 10.51
CA GLU A 574 -21.19 8.00 10.82
C GLU A 574 -19.87 7.93 10.05
N PRO A 575 -18.78 7.40 10.65
CA PRO A 575 -17.47 7.38 10.03
C PRO A 575 -17.31 6.37 8.89
N LEU A 576 -16.21 6.48 8.15
CA LEU A 576 -15.86 5.57 7.04
C LEU A 576 -15.14 4.31 7.52
N ALA A 577 -15.40 3.20 6.82
CA ALA A 577 -14.73 1.93 7.06
C ALA A 577 -13.34 1.91 6.39
N PRO A 578 -12.26 1.53 7.10
CA PRO A 578 -10.93 1.36 6.52
C PRO A 578 -10.84 0.11 5.64
N SER A 579 -10.07 0.15 4.55
CA SER A 579 -10.01 -0.93 3.55
C SER A 579 -9.27 -2.18 4.01
N TRP A 580 -8.46 -2.09 5.07
CA TRP A 580 -7.58 -3.18 5.54
C TRP A 580 -8.12 -3.90 6.79
N LEU A 581 -9.29 -3.53 7.31
CA LEU A 581 -9.90 -4.16 8.48
C LEU A 581 -11.35 -4.56 8.18
N LEU A 582 -11.66 -5.84 8.37
CA LEU A 582 -12.98 -6.38 8.07
C LEU A 582 -13.95 -6.26 9.26
N GLU A 583 -13.49 -6.52 10.47
CA GLU A 583 -14.34 -6.75 11.66
C GLU A 583 -14.36 -5.61 12.67
N ASN A 584 -13.50 -4.63 12.48
CA ASN A 584 -13.39 -3.48 13.37
C ASN A 584 -14.42 -2.40 13.01
N TYR A 585 -14.63 -1.48 13.96
CA TYR A 585 -15.52 -0.36 13.75
C TYR A 585 -14.90 0.68 12.78
N PRO A 586 -15.67 1.23 11.83
CA PRO A 586 -17.01 0.79 11.42
C PRO A 586 -16.94 -0.35 10.38
N ARG A 587 -17.89 -1.28 10.43
CA ARG A 587 -17.95 -2.44 9.49
C ARG A 587 -18.46 -2.07 8.10
N VAL A 588 -19.19 -0.96 8.00
CA VAL A 588 -19.75 -0.39 6.78
C VAL A 588 -19.52 1.11 6.84
N SER A 589 -19.16 1.70 5.71
CA SER A 589 -18.94 3.14 5.63
C SER A 589 -20.23 3.93 5.82
N GLY A 590 -20.19 4.92 6.71
CA GLY A 590 -21.23 5.93 6.87
C GLY A 590 -21.16 7.01 5.78
N ASP A 591 -21.48 8.24 6.13
CA ASP A 591 -21.61 9.36 5.18
C ASP A 591 -20.59 10.49 5.38
N ARG A 592 -19.62 10.33 6.29
CA ARG A 592 -18.47 11.24 6.48
C ARG A 592 -17.47 11.19 5.31
N VAL A 593 -17.91 11.40 4.07
CA VAL A 593 -17.06 11.25 2.86
C VAL A 593 -15.82 12.16 2.87
N GLY A 594 -15.82 13.25 3.64
CA GLY A 594 -14.63 14.08 3.82
C GLY A 594 -13.47 13.34 4.48
N GLU A 595 -13.72 12.26 5.23
CA GLU A 595 -12.67 11.44 5.86
C GLU A 595 -11.74 10.79 4.83
N CYS A 596 -12.24 10.33 3.67
CA CYS A 596 -11.38 9.79 2.62
C CYS A 596 -10.66 10.87 1.80
N LEU A 597 -10.91 12.16 2.06
CA LEU A 597 -10.33 13.28 1.32
C LEU A 597 -9.45 14.18 2.17
N VAL A 598 -9.70 14.24 3.48
CA VAL A 598 -9.02 15.11 4.44
C VAL A 598 -8.78 16.53 3.89
N TYR A 599 -7.83 17.27 4.44
CA TYR A 599 -7.49 18.60 3.93
C TYR A 599 -6.46 18.52 2.79
N GLN A 600 -6.50 17.43 2.01
CA GLN A 600 -5.68 17.22 0.82
C GLN A 600 -6.46 17.46 -0.47
N HIS A 601 -7.76 17.17 -0.55
CA HIS A 601 -8.58 17.44 -1.74
C HIS A 601 -9.98 17.87 -1.32
N THR A 602 -10.52 18.90 -1.97
CA THR A 602 -11.95 19.23 -1.82
C THR A 602 -12.81 18.20 -2.55
N LEU A 603 -14.10 18.09 -2.19
CA LEU A 603 -15.02 17.17 -2.85
C LEU A 603 -15.14 17.42 -4.37
N PRO A 604 -15.25 18.68 -4.87
CA PRO A 604 -15.27 18.95 -6.32
C PRO A 604 -13.97 18.54 -7.05
N GLU A 605 -12.82 18.70 -6.40
CA GLU A 605 -11.54 18.26 -6.95
C GLU A 605 -11.49 16.74 -7.08
N ALA A 606 -11.97 16.01 -6.06
CA ALA A 606 -12.05 14.55 -6.07
C ALA A 606 -12.98 14.03 -7.17
N VAL A 607 -14.16 14.62 -7.33
CA VAL A 607 -15.11 14.31 -8.41
C VAL A 607 -14.45 14.52 -9.77
N THR A 608 -13.74 15.64 -9.95
CA THR A 608 -13.05 15.96 -11.22
C THR A 608 -11.96 14.94 -11.56
N LEU A 609 -11.16 14.55 -10.56
CA LEU A 609 -10.10 13.56 -10.71
C LEU A 609 -10.67 12.17 -11.01
N CYS A 610 -11.66 11.72 -10.24
CA CYS A 610 -12.29 10.41 -10.45
C CYS A 610 -13.01 10.32 -11.79
N ARG A 611 -13.60 11.42 -12.27
CA ARG A 611 -14.18 11.48 -13.62
C ARG A 611 -13.12 11.29 -14.70
N LYS A 612 -11.98 11.97 -14.60
CA LYS A 612 -10.84 11.77 -15.53
C LYS A 612 -10.28 10.35 -15.45
N MET A 613 -10.21 9.78 -14.25
CA MET A 613 -9.77 8.41 -14.03
C MET A 613 -10.69 7.43 -14.78
N ARG A 614 -12.00 7.49 -14.52
CA ARG A 614 -13.03 6.69 -15.19
C ARG A 614 -13.03 6.88 -16.69
N ASP A 615 -13.07 8.11 -17.18
CA ASP A 615 -13.19 8.41 -18.62
C ASP A 615 -11.99 7.86 -19.42
N ASN A 616 -10.78 7.90 -18.86
CA ASN A 616 -9.61 7.30 -19.49
C ASN A 616 -9.62 5.78 -19.38
N TRP A 617 -10.04 5.22 -18.24
CA TRP A 617 -10.16 3.77 -18.09
C TRP A 617 -11.11 3.17 -19.14
N LYS A 618 -12.30 3.77 -19.28
CA LYS A 618 -13.33 3.37 -20.24
C LYS A 618 -12.85 3.38 -21.70
N LYS A 619 -11.94 4.28 -22.07
CA LYS A 619 -11.28 4.26 -23.39
C LYS A 619 -10.42 3.00 -23.56
N GLY A 620 -9.70 2.60 -22.53
CA GLY A 620 -8.94 1.34 -22.51
C GLY A 620 -9.87 0.12 -22.59
N SER A 621 -10.91 0.05 -21.76
CA SER A 621 -11.88 -1.04 -21.77
C SER A 621 -12.59 -1.19 -23.10
N SER A 622 -12.91 -0.07 -23.77
CA SER A 622 -13.53 -0.07 -25.11
C SER A 622 -12.65 -0.75 -26.16
N LEU A 623 -11.32 -0.66 -26.01
CA LEU A 623 -10.37 -1.37 -26.88
C LEU A 623 -10.36 -2.88 -26.58
N LEU A 624 -10.62 -3.28 -25.33
CA LEU A 624 -10.62 -4.67 -24.91
C LEU A 624 -11.95 -5.39 -25.17
N LYS A 625 -13.09 -4.67 -25.17
CA LYS A 625 -14.43 -5.25 -25.36
C LYS A 625 -14.57 -6.20 -26.57
N PRO A 626 -14.04 -5.89 -27.78
CA PRO A 626 -14.11 -6.81 -28.92
C PRO A 626 -13.30 -8.11 -28.75
N LEU A 627 -12.44 -8.19 -27.72
CA LEU A 627 -11.60 -9.35 -27.45
C LEU A 627 -12.30 -10.40 -26.58
N VAL A 628 -13.37 -10.05 -25.85
CA VAL A 628 -14.08 -10.96 -24.92
C VAL A 628 -14.50 -12.26 -25.61
N GLY A 629 -15.25 -12.17 -26.71
CA GLY A 629 -15.67 -13.37 -27.45
C GLY A 629 -14.49 -14.10 -28.12
N ARG A 630 -13.42 -13.38 -28.46
CA ARG A 630 -12.24 -13.95 -29.14
C ARG A 630 -11.34 -14.76 -28.20
N TYR A 631 -11.36 -14.46 -26.91
CA TYR A 631 -10.55 -15.13 -25.88
C TYR A 631 -11.39 -15.99 -24.91
N ALA A 632 -12.66 -16.25 -25.20
CA ALA A 632 -13.53 -17.04 -24.32
C ALA A 632 -13.02 -18.46 -24.02
N GLY A 633 -12.20 -19.04 -24.91
CA GLY A 633 -11.53 -20.34 -24.71
C GLY A 633 -10.19 -20.25 -23.98
N ASP A 634 -9.75 -19.06 -23.58
CA ASP A 634 -8.50 -18.80 -22.87
C ASP A 634 -8.84 -18.25 -21.46
N PRO A 635 -8.77 -19.10 -20.41
CA PRO A 635 -9.15 -18.70 -19.07
C PRO A 635 -8.34 -17.52 -18.53
N ASP A 636 -7.03 -17.48 -18.76
CA ASP A 636 -6.16 -16.45 -18.21
C ASP A 636 -6.43 -15.09 -18.87
N ARG A 637 -6.59 -15.08 -20.21
CA ARG A 637 -6.95 -13.83 -20.93
C ARG A 637 -8.38 -13.39 -20.64
N SER A 638 -9.30 -14.34 -20.47
CA SER A 638 -10.67 -14.04 -20.02
C SER A 638 -10.66 -13.38 -18.65
N ALA A 639 -9.82 -13.86 -17.73
CA ALA A 639 -9.67 -13.30 -16.39
C ALA A 639 -9.06 -11.87 -16.42
N ASP A 640 -8.10 -11.60 -17.30
CA ASP A 640 -7.56 -10.24 -17.51
C ASP A 640 -8.62 -9.26 -18.05
N LEU A 641 -9.50 -9.72 -18.95
CA LEU A 641 -10.60 -8.91 -19.49
C LEU A 641 -11.66 -8.62 -18.42
N MET A 642 -12.04 -9.62 -17.61
CA MET A 642 -12.97 -9.45 -16.48
C MET A 642 -12.39 -8.52 -15.41
N LEU A 643 -11.09 -8.61 -15.14
CA LEU A 643 -10.41 -7.71 -14.20
C LEU A 643 -10.51 -6.24 -14.64
N ALA A 644 -10.32 -5.96 -15.93
CA ALA A 644 -10.45 -4.60 -16.46
C ALA A 644 -11.88 -4.06 -16.30
N GLU A 645 -12.90 -4.91 -16.47
CA GLU A 645 -14.31 -4.58 -16.27
C GLU A 645 -14.64 -4.34 -14.79
N ALA A 646 -14.14 -5.19 -13.89
CA ALA A 646 -14.32 -5.04 -12.45
C ALA A 646 -13.75 -3.70 -11.94
N ILE A 647 -12.53 -3.35 -12.36
CA ILE A 647 -11.92 -2.07 -12.00
C ILE A 647 -12.71 -0.89 -12.58
N GLU A 648 -13.26 -1.01 -13.80
CA GLU A 648 -14.14 0.02 -14.36
C GLU A 648 -15.36 0.26 -13.48
N LEU A 649 -16.03 -0.80 -13.02
CA LEU A 649 -17.19 -0.71 -12.12
C LEU A 649 -16.84 -0.04 -10.79
N GLN A 650 -15.66 -0.32 -10.22
CA GLN A 650 -15.18 0.33 -9.00
C GLN A 650 -14.93 1.83 -9.22
N MET A 651 -14.36 2.20 -10.36
CA MET A 651 -14.15 3.61 -10.73
C MET A 651 -15.48 4.34 -10.98
N GLU A 652 -16.43 3.71 -11.67
CA GLU A 652 -17.79 4.23 -11.89
C GLU A 652 -18.50 4.42 -10.53
N SER A 653 -18.45 3.42 -9.64
CA SER A 653 -19.09 3.49 -8.33
C SER A 653 -18.45 4.53 -7.41
N THR A 654 -17.13 4.69 -7.49
CA THR A 654 -16.42 5.74 -6.74
C THR A 654 -16.84 7.13 -7.20
N LEU A 655 -16.93 7.36 -8.51
CA LEU A 655 -17.42 8.62 -9.05
C LEU A 655 -18.89 8.85 -8.64
N GLY A 656 -19.74 7.85 -8.79
CA GLY A 656 -21.15 7.91 -8.42
C GLY A 656 -21.33 8.25 -6.94
N MET A 657 -20.56 7.63 -6.04
CA MET A 657 -20.58 7.92 -4.61
C MET A 657 -20.18 9.37 -4.31
N LEU A 658 -19.09 9.87 -4.89
CA LEU A 658 -18.65 11.25 -4.69
C LEU A 658 -19.65 12.27 -5.25
N GLU A 659 -20.23 12.00 -6.43
CA GLU A 659 -21.27 12.84 -7.03
C GLU A 659 -22.55 12.83 -6.21
N PHE A 660 -22.96 11.67 -5.69
CA PHE A 660 -24.14 11.54 -4.82
C PHE A 660 -24.01 12.44 -3.58
N TYR A 661 -22.90 12.36 -2.86
CA TYR A 661 -22.69 13.21 -1.69
C TYR A 661 -22.49 14.68 -2.07
N SER A 662 -21.83 14.98 -3.20
CA SER A 662 -21.73 16.37 -3.66
C SER A 662 -23.10 17.00 -3.93
N LEU A 663 -24.00 16.26 -4.60
CA LEU A 663 -25.36 16.71 -4.87
C LEU A 663 -26.19 16.82 -3.58
N ARG A 664 -25.98 15.89 -2.63
CA ARG A 664 -26.64 15.92 -1.31
C ARG A 664 -26.24 17.15 -0.51
N GLU A 665 -24.95 17.45 -0.40
CA GLU A 665 -24.49 18.63 0.31
C GLU A 665 -24.98 19.91 -0.38
N ASP A 666 -25.00 19.97 -1.72
CA ASP A 666 -25.56 21.11 -2.44
C ASP A 666 -27.09 21.25 -2.21
N MET A 667 -27.84 20.15 -2.06
CA MET A 667 -29.25 20.22 -1.61
C MET A 667 -29.38 20.83 -0.22
N PHE A 668 -28.48 20.51 0.72
CA PHE A 668 -28.58 21.00 2.10
C PHE A 668 -28.16 22.45 2.25
N TYR A 669 -27.04 22.85 1.66
CA TYR A 669 -26.51 24.19 1.83
C TYR A 669 -27.18 25.21 0.90
N GLU A 670 -27.54 24.80 -0.32
CA GLU A 670 -28.08 25.70 -1.37
C GLU A 670 -29.58 25.50 -1.64
N HIS A 671 -30.25 24.55 -0.99
CA HIS A 671 -31.66 24.18 -1.21
C HIS A 671 -32.02 23.89 -2.69
N ARG A 672 -31.05 23.46 -3.49
CA ARG A 672 -31.26 23.10 -4.91
C ARG A 672 -31.65 21.64 -5.03
N ASN A 673 -32.89 21.33 -5.42
CA ASN A 673 -33.35 19.95 -5.53
C ASN A 673 -32.58 19.15 -6.62
N HIS A 674 -31.83 18.14 -6.18
CA HIS A 674 -31.02 17.26 -7.03
C HIS A 674 -31.51 15.80 -7.07
N LEU A 675 -32.71 15.50 -6.54
CA LEU A 675 -33.22 14.13 -6.43
C LEU A 675 -33.25 13.39 -7.78
N VAL A 676 -33.60 14.05 -8.88
CA VAL A 676 -33.62 13.40 -10.20
C VAL A 676 -32.23 12.94 -10.64
N ALA A 677 -31.20 13.73 -10.39
CA ALA A 677 -29.82 13.37 -10.71
C ALA A 677 -29.32 12.25 -9.79
N MET A 678 -29.61 12.34 -8.49
CA MET A 678 -29.24 11.32 -7.51
C MET A 678 -29.93 9.98 -7.77
N ARG A 679 -31.19 9.98 -8.23
CA ARG A 679 -31.93 8.76 -8.61
C ARG A 679 -31.18 7.99 -9.69
N LYS A 680 -30.70 8.68 -10.73
CA LYS A 680 -29.93 8.07 -11.82
C LYS A 680 -28.63 7.42 -11.32
N ILE A 681 -27.97 8.03 -10.34
CA ILE A 681 -26.79 7.45 -9.70
C ILE A 681 -27.17 6.16 -8.98
N VAL A 682 -28.23 6.17 -8.16
CA VAL A 682 -28.66 4.98 -7.41
C VAL A 682 -29.10 3.85 -8.35
N GLU A 683 -29.80 4.17 -9.43
CA GLU A 683 -30.17 3.19 -10.46
C GLU A 683 -28.94 2.57 -11.14
N ALA A 684 -27.94 3.38 -11.50
CA ALA A 684 -26.68 2.86 -12.03
C ALA A 684 -25.91 1.99 -11.01
N GLU A 685 -25.92 2.37 -9.73
CA GLU A 685 -25.26 1.59 -8.66
C GLU A 685 -25.90 0.22 -8.44
N ILE A 686 -27.22 0.09 -8.64
CA ILE A 686 -27.91 -1.22 -8.65
C ILE A 686 -27.32 -2.10 -9.76
N ASP A 687 -27.21 -1.57 -10.98
CA ASP A 687 -26.65 -2.31 -12.13
C ASP A 687 -25.18 -2.65 -11.93
N HIS A 688 -24.38 -1.74 -11.37
CA HIS A 688 -22.98 -1.99 -11.04
C HIS A 688 -22.84 -3.12 -10.03
N SER A 689 -23.62 -3.12 -8.94
CA SER A 689 -23.57 -4.19 -7.93
C SER A 689 -24.03 -5.53 -8.48
N LEU A 690 -25.04 -5.57 -9.35
CA LEU A 690 -25.48 -6.81 -10.02
C LEU A 690 -24.39 -7.37 -10.94
N THR A 691 -23.75 -6.49 -11.73
CA THR A 691 -22.69 -6.89 -12.67
C THR A 691 -21.45 -7.38 -11.91
N MET A 692 -21.01 -6.65 -10.88
CA MET A 692 -19.89 -7.07 -10.04
C MET A 692 -20.17 -8.41 -9.35
N ALA A 693 -21.41 -8.66 -8.90
CA ALA A 693 -21.76 -9.94 -8.27
C ALA A 693 -21.55 -11.12 -9.22
N GLU A 694 -21.84 -10.94 -10.52
CA GLU A 694 -21.58 -11.96 -11.53
C GLU A 694 -20.09 -12.14 -11.83
N LEU A 695 -19.31 -11.05 -11.88
CA LEU A 695 -17.86 -11.13 -12.02
C LEU A 695 -17.22 -11.89 -10.85
N CYS A 696 -17.62 -11.59 -9.60
CA CYS A 696 -17.13 -12.29 -8.42
C CYS A 696 -17.45 -13.79 -8.40
N ARG A 697 -18.57 -14.23 -9.00
CA ARG A 697 -18.87 -15.68 -9.13
C ARG A 697 -17.93 -16.39 -10.09
N ARG A 698 -17.42 -15.67 -11.08
CA ARG A 698 -16.57 -16.21 -12.14
C ARG A 698 -15.08 -16.08 -11.83
N ASP A 699 -14.72 -15.15 -10.94
CA ASP A 699 -13.35 -14.89 -10.54
C ASP A 699 -13.28 -14.63 -9.03
N SER A 700 -12.86 -15.66 -8.28
CA SER A 700 -12.73 -15.58 -6.82
C SER A 700 -11.64 -14.62 -6.34
N ARG A 701 -10.82 -14.06 -7.22
CA ARG A 701 -9.79 -13.09 -6.82
C ARG A 701 -10.41 -11.72 -6.52
N LEU A 702 -11.57 -11.43 -7.09
CA LEU A 702 -12.24 -10.15 -6.96
C LEU A 702 -12.88 -10.00 -5.57
N GLY A 703 -12.56 -8.90 -4.89
CA GLY A 703 -13.01 -8.57 -3.55
C GLY A 703 -12.08 -9.05 -2.43
N TYR A 704 -11.15 -9.97 -2.71
CA TYR A 704 -10.19 -10.48 -1.72
C TYR A 704 -9.09 -9.45 -1.44
N HIS A 705 -8.90 -9.10 -0.16
CA HIS A 705 -7.85 -8.18 0.29
C HIS A 705 -6.85 -8.89 1.20
N SER A 706 -5.63 -9.11 0.70
CA SER A 706 -4.60 -9.93 1.36
C SER A 706 -4.23 -9.52 2.78
N GLU A 707 -4.12 -8.22 3.06
CA GLU A 707 -3.80 -7.75 4.41
C GLU A 707 -4.99 -7.82 5.37
N ALA A 708 -6.21 -7.74 4.84
CA ALA A 708 -7.42 -7.90 5.62
C ALA A 708 -7.75 -9.40 5.83
N GLU A 709 -7.05 -10.26 5.10
CA GLU A 709 -7.18 -11.72 5.08
C GLU A 709 -8.62 -12.19 4.77
N GLY A 710 -9.35 -11.47 3.91
CA GLY A 710 -10.71 -11.83 3.49
C GLY A 710 -11.34 -10.90 2.46
N TYR A 711 -12.61 -11.15 2.14
CA TYR A 711 -13.36 -10.43 1.10
C TYR A 711 -14.03 -9.15 1.62
N LEU A 712 -13.73 -8.00 0.99
CA LEU A 712 -14.39 -6.71 1.26
C LEU A 712 -15.80 -6.65 0.63
N PHE A 713 -15.92 -7.27 -0.55
CA PHE A 713 -17.16 -7.49 -1.26
C PHE A 713 -17.20 -8.91 -1.85
N TYR A 714 -18.41 -9.45 -1.99
CA TYR A 714 -18.70 -10.79 -2.45
C TYR A 714 -20.17 -10.82 -2.94
N PRO A 715 -20.59 -11.82 -3.73
CA PRO A 715 -21.89 -11.82 -4.40
C PRO A 715 -23.07 -11.53 -3.46
N GLU A 716 -23.12 -12.16 -2.29
CA GLU A 716 -24.21 -12.02 -1.32
C GLU A 716 -24.29 -10.59 -0.75
N LYS A 717 -23.14 -9.97 -0.43
CA LYS A 717 -23.08 -8.58 0.04
C LYS A 717 -23.52 -7.60 -1.05
N LEU A 718 -23.10 -7.83 -2.29
CA LEU A 718 -23.51 -7.00 -3.43
C LEU A 718 -25.02 -7.08 -3.68
N LEU A 719 -25.60 -8.28 -3.61
CA LEU A 719 -27.06 -8.45 -3.71
C LEU A 719 -27.82 -7.84 -2.53
N LYS A 720 -27.25 -7.87 -1.32
CA LYS A 720 -27.85 -7.18 -0.17
C LYS A 720 -27.78 -5.66 -0.33
N ARG A 721 -26.69 -5.11 -0.87
CA ARG A 721 -26.61 -3.69 -1.23
C ARG A 721 -27.69 -3.29 -2.23
N VAL A 722 -27.95 -4.12 -3.25
CA VAL A 722 -29.04 -3.86 -4.22
C VAL A 722 -30.39 -3.68 -3.51
N GLN A 723 -30.67 -4.46 -2.45
CA GLN A 723 -31.89 -4.28 -1.65
C GLN A 723 -31.91 -2.92 -0.93
N LEU A 724 -30.79 -2.51 -0.32
CA LEU A 724 -30.68 -1.21 0.33
C LEU A 724 -30.86 -0.04 -0.64
N LEU A 725 -30.27 -0.12 -1.84
CA LEU A 725 -30.40 0.90 -2.87
C LEU A 725 -31.83 1.00 -3.43
N LYS A 726 -32.55 -0.13 -3.55
CA LYS A 726 -33.97 -0.12 -3.90
C LYS A 726 -34.81 0.52 -2.80
N GLU A 727 -34.54 0.19 -1.54
CA GLU A 727 -35.22 0.81 -0.40
C GLU A 727 -34.98 2.32 -0.35
N LEU A 728 -33.75 2.78 -0.63
CA LEU A 728 -33.42 4.19 -0.77
C LEU A 728 -34.35 4.86 -1.81
N LEU A 729 -34.54 4.25 -2.98
CA LEU A 729 -35.43 4.79 -4.03
C LEU A 729 -36.92 4.75 -3.69
N GLU A 730 -37.37 3.71 -2.98
CA GLU A 730 -38.79 3.44 -2.70
C GLU A 730 -39.29 4.12 -1.41
N VAL A 731 -38.39 4.33 -0.44
CA VAL A 731 -38.75 4.82 0.90
C VAL A 731 -38.17 6.21 1.15
N ASP A 732 -36.87 6.39 0.98
CA ASP A 732 -36.20 7.62 1.39
C ASP A 732 -36.42 8.77 0.41
N PHE A 733 -36.31 8.48 -0.89
CA PHE A 733 -36.52 9.49 -1.95
C PHE A 733 -37.93 10.10 -1.88
N PRO A 734 -39.03 9.33 -1.72
CA PRO A 734 -40.37 9.92 -1.56
C PRO A 734 -40.57 10.68 -0.25
N LYS A 735 -39.85 10.32 0.82
CA LYS A 735 -39.92 11.00 2.13
C LYS A 735 -39.12 12.30 2.18
N PHE A 736 -38.14 12.46 1.30
CA PHE A 736 -37.23 13.59 1.35
C PHE A 736 -37.90 14.89 0.93
N ASN A 737 -37.78 15.92 1.77
CA ASN A 737 -38.23 17.27 1.49
C ASN A 737 -37.03 18.24 1.62
N PRO A 738 -36.64 18.99 0.57
CA PRO A 738 -35.52 19.95 0.62
C PRO A 738 -35.76 21.14 1.57
N ASP A 739 -36.99 21.33 2.04
CA ASP A 739 -37.38 22.39 2.98
C ASP A 739 -37.60 21.86 4.41
N ALA A 740 -37.16 20.64 4.71
CA ALA A 740 -37.33 20.05 6.04
C ALA A 740 -36.42 20.71 7.09
N GLU A 741 -36.95 20.92 8.30
CA GLU A 741 -36.24 21.59 9.42
C GLU A 741 -34.89 20.95 9.76
N PHE A 742 -34.78 19.61 9.62
CA PHE A 742 -33.53 18.91 9.91
C PHE A 742 -32.36 19.36 9.03
N ILE A 743 -32.62 19.95 7.86
CA ILE A 743 -31.58 20.47 6.96
C ILE A 743 -30.94 21.72 7.55
N ASP A 744 -31.75 22.62 8.11
CA ASP A 744 -31.24 23.81 8.80
C ASP A 744 -30.50 23.42 10.09
N GLU A 745 -30.96 22.38 10.79
CA GLU A 745 -30.23 21.78 11.92
C GLU A 745 -28.90 21.14 11.47
N TYR A 746 -28.89 20.45 10.32
CA TYR A 746 -27.70 19.79 9.79
C TYR A 746 -26.62 20.79 9.39
N THR A 747 -27.02 21.89 8.73
CA THR A 747 -26.12 22.94 8.24
C THR A 747 -25.70 23.93 9.33
N GLY A 748 -26.38 23.92 10.47
CA GLY A 748 -26.16 24.86 11.57
C GLY A 748 -26.78 26.24 11.34
N LYS A 749 -27.65 26.39 10.34
CA LYS A 749 -28.53 27.58 10.21
C LYS A 749 -29.46 27.69 11.42
N THR A 750 -30.03 26.56 11.83
CA THR A 750 -30.77 26.43 13.09
C THR A 750 -29.90 25.67 14.07
N VAL A 751 -29.32 26.39 15.01
CA VAL A 751 -28.37 25.83 15.98
C VAL A 751 -29.14 25.03 17.04
N ARG A 752 -28.86 23.72 17.12
CA ARG A 752 -29.27 22.85 18.24
C ARG A 752 -28.05 22.25 18.93
N GLY A 753 -28.09 22.24 20.27
CA GLY A 753 -26.98 21.79 21.13
C GLY A 753 -25.98 22.91 21.49
N PRO A 754 -24.81 22.56 22.05
CA PRO A 754 -23.79 23.53 22.45
C PRO A 754 -23.30 24.38 21.27
N SER A 755 -23.19 25.69 21.51
CA SER A 755 -22.74 26.66 20.50
C SER A 755 -21.95 27.80 21.11
N ALA A 756 -20.98 28.32 20.38
CA ALA A 756 -20.19 29.49 20.74
C ALA A 756 -20.05 30.45 19.55
N CYS A 757 -20.04 31.75 19.82
CA CYS A 757 -19.78 32.78 18.82
C CYS A 757 -18.30 33.19 18.81
N ALA A 758 -17.77 33.37 17.60
CA ALA A 758 -16.55 34.10 17.30
C ALA A 758 -16.96 35.41 16.62
N PRO A 759 -17.04 36.54 17.34
CA PRO A 759 -17.30 37.83 16.75
C PRO A 759 -16.14 38.33 15.89
N PHE A 760 -16.44 39.23 14.95
CA PHE A 760 -15.41 39.89 14.15
C PHE A 760 -14.65 40.93 14.98
N GLY A 761 -13.32 40.80 15.08
CA GLY A 761 -12.41 41.76 15.70
C GLY A 761 -12.39 41.77 17.24
N CYS A 762 -13.23 41.00 17.92
CA CYS A 762 -13.24 40.90 19.39
C CYS A 762 -13.62 39.50 19.87
N PHE A 763 -13.22 39.17 21.11
CA PHE A 763 -13.57 37.88 21.72
C PHE A 763 -15.02 37.85 22.19
N GLY A 764 -15.72 36.77 21.87
CA GLY A 764 -17.07 36.50 22.32
C GLY A 764 -17.16 36.08 23.79
N GLU A 765 -18.34 35.58 24.16
CA GLU A 765 -18.63 35.12 25.52
C GLU A 765 -17.75 33.93 25.94
N LYS A 766 -17.38 33.91 27.22
CA LYS A 766 -16.61 32.81 27.83
C LYS A 766 -17.49 31.58 28.00
N GLN A 767 -17.00 30.45 27.49
CA GLN A 767 -17.64 29.14 27.55
C GLN A 767 -16.88 28.26 28.56
N PRO A 768 -17.55 27.73 29.61
CA PRO A 768 -16.92 26.79 30.52
C PRO A 768 -16.74 25.43 29.83
N PHE A 769 -15.63 24.76 30.09
CA PHE A 769 -15.35 23.41 29.55
C PHE A 769 -14.62 22.49 30.52
N GLY A 770 -14.57 22.89 31.79
CA GLY A 770 -13.97 22.16 32.90
C GLY A 770 -13.92 23.02 34.16
N PRO A 771 -13.62 22.44 35.34
CA PRO A 771 -13.54 23.19 36.60
C PRO A 771 -12.47 24.30 36.55
N GLY A 772 -12.91 25.56 36.60
CA GLY A 772 -12.03 26.74 36.52
C GLY A 772 -11.46 27.01 35.12
N MET A 773 -12.03 26.38 34.09
CA MET A 773 -11.54 26.45 32.71
C MET A 773 -12.56 27.10 31.80
N ASN A 774 -12.14 28.12 31.05
CA ASN A 774 -13.00 28.86 30.13
C ASN A 774 -12.31 29.07 28.79
N TRP A 775 -13.08 29.07 27.72
CA TRP A 775 -12.59 29.43 26.40
C TRP A 775 -13.50 30.43 25.70
N CYS A 776 -12.97 31.24 24.80
CA CYS A 776 -13.76 32.07 23.89
C CYS A 776 -13.05 32.21 22.55
N ALA A 777 -13.78 32.64 21.52
CA ALA A 777 -13.28 32.77 20.16
C ALA A 777 -13.47 34.18 19.59
N SER A 778 -12.65 34.53 18.61
CA SER A 778 -12.77 35.72 17.75
C SER A 778 -12.24 35.41 16.36
N HIS A 779 -12.58 36.22 15.36
CA HIS A 779 -11.91 36.16 14.06
C HIS A 779 -11.77 37.54 13.41
N ASP A 780 -10.88 37.66 12.43
CA ASP A 780 -10.67 38.88 11.64
C ASP A 780 -10.90 38.65 10.13
N GLY A 781 -11.61 37.57 9.78
CA GLY A 781 -11.81 37.11 8.40
C GLY A 781 -10.60 36.36 7.80
N LYS A 782 -9.41 36.44 8.39
CA LYS A 782 -8.21 35.69 7.97
C LYS A 782 -7.74 34.67 9.01
N THR A 783 -8.02 34.94 10.28
CA THR A 783 -7.52 34.20 11.43
C THR A 783 -8.67 33.90 12.37
N LEU A 784 -8.81 32.64 12.77
CA LEU A 784 -9.62 32.24 13.91
C LEU A 784 -8.73 32.23 15.16
N SER A 785 -9.10 32.98 16.20
CA SER A 785 -8.36 33.06 17.45
C SER A 785 -9.16 32.44 18.58
N LEU A 786 -8.56 31.52 19.33
CA LEU A 786 -9.12 30.89 20.51
C LEU A 786 -8.32 31.34 21.74
N LYS A 787 -9.02 31.77 22.80
CA LYS A 787 -8.43 32.13 24.09
C LYS A 787 -8.87 31.13 25.14
N LEU A 788 -7.94 30.47 25.81
CA LEU A 788 -8.17 29.40 26.78
C LEU A 788 -7.54 29.79 28.13
N GLU A 789 -8.35 29.78 29.17
CA GLU A 789 -7.97 30.08 30.55
C GLU A 789 -8.04 28.80 31.41
N GLY A 790 -7.10 28.62 32.33
CA GLY A 790 -7.09 27.48 33.28
C GLY A 790 -6.57 26.15 32.71
N THR A 791 -6.00 26.15 31.50
CA THR A 791 -5.48 24.96 30.80
C THR A 791 -4.00 24.65 31.05
N LEU A 792 -3.24 25.58 31.62
CA LEU A 792 -1.82 25.35 31.90
C LEU A 792 -1.62 24.15 32.82
N LYS A 793 -0.55 23.37 32.58
CA LYS A 793 -0.23 22.13 33.31
C LYS A 793 -1.20 20.97 33.07
N ARG A 794 -2.04 21.05 32.03
CA ARG A 794 -2.98 20.00 31.63
C ARG A 794 -2.74 19.59 30.19
N GLU A 795 -2.95 18.31 29.90
CA GLU A 795 -3.00 17.81 28.52
C GLU A 795 -4.43 17.97 27.99
N PHE A 796 -4.56 18.50 26.78
CA PHE A 796 -5.86 18.69 26.12
C PHE A 796 -5.72 18.70 24.60
N LEU A 797 -6.86 18.62 23.92
CA LEU A 797 -6.99 18.62 22.47
C LEU A 797 -7.98 19.70 22.05
N ILE A 798 -7.68 20.32 20.91
CA ILE A 798 -8.61 21.16 20.16
C ILE A 798 -8.94 20.41 18.87
N GLU A 799 -10.23 20.23 18.60
CA GLU A 799 -10.75 19.53 17.42
C GLU A 799 -11.66 20.50 16.66
N ILE A 800 -11.29 20.83 15.41
CA ILE A 800 -12.04 21.79 14.58
C ILE A 800 -12.48 21.11 13.28
N GLU A 801 -13.78 21.02 13.04
CA GLU A 801 -14.32 20.64 11.73
C GLU A 801 -14.62 21.91 10.91
N ALA A 802 -14.07 22.00 9.70
CA ALA A 802 -14.32 23.12 8.80
C ALA A 802 -15.80 23.28 8.42
N CYS A 803 -16.48 22.15 8.29
CA CYS A 803 -17.88 22.01 7.95
C CYS A 803 -18.27 20.58 8.30
N ARG A 804 -19.55 20.36 8.60
CA ARG A 804 -20.09 19.00 8.72
C ARG A 804 -19.76 18.23 7.42
N LEU A 805 -19.44 16.93 7.55
CA LEU A 805 -18.86 16.01 6.54
C LEU A 805 -17.35 15.78 6.67
N TRP A 806 -16.59 16.79 7.07
CA TRP A 806 -15.13 16.72 7.14
C TRP A 806 -14.63 16.18 8.49
N PRO A 807 -13.49 15.49 8.54
CA PRO A 807 -12.86 15.12 9.80
C PRO A 807 -12.37 16.37 10.55
N ALA A 808 -12.29 16.26 11.87
CA ALA A 808 -11.68 17.30 12.68
C ALA A 808 -10.17 17.46 12.36
N LEU A 809 -9.72 18.71 12.28
CA LEU A 809 -8.33 19.06 12.43
C LEU A 809 -8.00 19.08 13.92
N THR A 810 -7.01 18.27 14.33
CA THR A 810 -6.69 18.05 15.74
C THR A 810 -5.35 18.67 16.11
N MET A 811 -5.34 19.48 17.17
CA MET A 811 -4.14 20.01 17.79
C MET A 811 -4.04 19.54 19.24
N ARG A 812 -2.96 18.84 19.59
CA ARG A 812 -2.73 18.27 20.93
C ARG A 812 -1.81 19.16 21.73
N PHE A 813 -2.14 19.40 22.99
CA PHE A 813 -1.33 20.16 23.93
C PHE A 813 -0.83 19.25 25.04
N ASP A 814 0.47 19.30 25.31
CA ASP A 814 1.06 18.64 26.47
C ASP A 814 0.91 19.51 27.75
N ALA A 815 1.24 18.93 28.91
CA ALA A 815 1.19 19.66 30.18
C ALA A 815 2.15 20.87 30.25
N SER A 816 3.13 20.99 29.35
CA SER A 816 3.97 22.19 29.27
C SER A 816 3.33 23.35 28.51
N GLY A 817 2.14 23.13 27.92
CA GLY A 817 1.45 24.09 27.05
C GLY A 817 1.97 24.09 25.61
N ARG A 818 2.81 23.12 25.23
CA ARG A 818 3.28 22.98 23.85
C ARG A 818 2.20 22.30 23.02
N GLY A 819 1.79 22.96 21.95
CA GLY A 819 0.82 22.44 21.00
C GLY A 819 1.47 21.82 19.76
N GLU A 820 0.99 20.65 19.34
CA GLU A 820 1.37 19.96 18.12
C GLU A 820 0.13 19.73 17.25
N LEU A 821 0.17 20.22 16.02
CA LEU A 821 -0.89 20.02 15.04
C LEU A 821 -0.69 18.69 14.31
N ASP A 822 -1.77 17.94 14.11
CA ASP A 822 -1.72 16.81 13.18
C ASP A 822 -1.63 17.32 11.73
N THR A 823 -0.40 17.37 11.23
CA THR A 823 -0.11 17.80 9.86
C THR A 823 -0.28 16.69 8.84
N PHE A 824 -0.57 15.45 9.24
CA PHE A 824 -0.66 14.31 8.31
C PHE A 824 -1.90 14.40 7.42
N VAL A 825 -2.99 14.95 7.95
CA VAL A 825 -4.25 15.21 7.23
C VAL A 825 -4.20 16.43 6.30
N LEU A 826 -3.13 17.24 6.37
CA LEU A 826 -3.02 18.51 5.66
C LEU A 826 -2.24 18.42 4.35
N ARG A 827 -2.65 19.21 3.35
CA ARG A 827 -1.84 19.44 2.14
C ARG A 827 -0.53 20.15 2.48
N ALA A 828 -0.58 21.23 3.25
CA ALA A 828 0.59 22.03 3.63
C ALA A 828 0.66 22.15 5.15
N PRO A 829 1.86 22.01 5.76
CA PRO A 829 2.03 22.19 7.19
C PRO A 829 2.05 23.68 7.53
N GLU A 830 0.90 24.33 7.52
CA GLU A 830 0.74 25.64 8.13
C GLU A 830 0.57 25.46 9.65
N THR A 831 1.37 26.17 10.44
CA THR A 831 1.40 25.99 11.90
C THR A 831 0.59 27.09 12.59
N PRO A 832 -0.45 26.74 13.36
CA PRO A 832 -1.16 27.67 14.23
C PRO A 832 -0.17 28.35 15.18
N LYS A 833 -0.35 29.66 15.43
CA LYS A 833 0.51 30.35 16.40
C LYS A 833 -0.08 30.20 17.79
N VAL A 834 0.75 29.78 18.74
CA VAL A 834 0.40 29.65 20.17
C VAL A 834 1.17 30.71 20.94
N THR A 835 0.47 31.45 21.78
CA THR A 835 1.07 32.44 22.69
C THR A 835 0.49 32.23 24.10
N GLU A 836 1.33 32.36 25.11
CA GLU A 836 0.94 32.31 26.52
C GLU A 836 1.22 33.68 27.14
N ARG A 837 0.22 34.22 27.85
CA ARG A 837 0.37 35.46 28.62
C ARG A 837 -0.53 35.43 29.84
N ASP A 838 0.03 35.72 31.00
CA ASP A 838 -0.70 35.86 32.27
C ASP A 838 -1.58 34.64 32.60
N GLY A 839 -1.13 33.43 32.25
CA GLY A 839 -1.88 32.20 32.50
C GLY A 839 -2.90 31.84 31.42
N VAL A 840 -2.92 32.59 30.31
CA VAL A 840 -3.91 32.45 29.23
C VAL A 840 -3.23 32.03 27.92
N LEU A 841 -3.70 30.93 27.34
CA LEU A 841 -3.25 30.46 26.03
C LEU A 841 -4.11 31.11 24.93
N THR A 842 -3.46 31.76 23.97
CA THR A 842 -4.10 32.25 22.74
C THR A 842 -3.55 31.47 21.55
N ILE A 843 -4.44 30.77 20.85
CA ILE A 843 -4.13 29.96 19.66
C ILE A 843 -4.77 30.63 18.45
N THR A 844 -4.01 30.80 17.38
CA THR A 844 -4.49 31.42 16.13
C THR A 844 -4.33 30.48 14.95
N PHE A 845 -5.44 30.20 14.28
CA PHE A 845 -5.52 29.35 13.10
C PHE A 845 -5.75 30.22 11.85
N PRO A 846 -4.88 30.15 10.82
CA PRO A 846 -5.20 30.72 9.52
C PRO A 846 -6.46 30.07 8.94
N LEU A 847 -7.47 30.88 8.60
CA LEU A 847 -8.70 30.40 7.98
C LEU A 847 -8.47 29.85 6.56
N GLU A 848 -7.39 30.28 5.91
CA GLU A 848 -6.97 29.78 4.59
C GLU A 848 -6.73 28.26 4.59
N MET A 849 -6.35 27.67 5.72
CA MET A 849 -6.22 26.22 5.87
C MET A 849 -7.52 25.46 5.60
N PHE A 850 -8.67 26.10 5.83
CA PHE A 850 -10.00 25.54 5.63
C PHE A 850 -10.63 25.98 4.30
N GLN A 851 -9.91 26.73 3.45
CA GLN A 851 -10.43 27.25 2.19
C GLN A 851 -10.84 26.12 1.24
N GLY A 852 -12.09 26.15 0.79
CA GLY A 852 -12.69 25.13 -0.07
C GLY A 852 -13.19 23.87 0.67
N PHE A 853 -12.95 23.78 1.97
CA PHE A 853 -13.50 22.73 2.85
C PHE A 853 -14.63 23.28 3.73
N ARG A 854 -14.48 24.52 4.19
CA ARG A 854 -15.54 25.29 4.86
C ARG A 854 -16.55 25.82 3.84
N ARG A 855 -17.83 25.87 4.23
CA ARG A 855 -18.90 26.59 3.52
C ARG A 855 -19.02 28.01 4.08
N GLU A 856 -18.86 29.02 3.23
CA GLU A 856 -19.00 30.43 3.65
C GLU A 856 -20.44 30.72 4.08
N GLY A 857 -20.62 31.56 5.11
CA GLY A 857 -21.94 31.86 5.68
C GLY A 857 -22.50 30.79 6.63
N PHE A 858 -21.83 29.63 6.76
CA PHE A 858 -22.22 28.56 7.68
C PHE A 858 -21.22 28.41 8.84
N PRO A 859 -21.67 27.94 10.01
CA PRO A 859 -20.81 27.74 11.17
C PRO A 859 -19.82 26.58 10.95
N MET A 860 -18.68 26.67 11.65
CA MET A 860 -17.75 25.56 11.84
C MET A 860 -18.21 24.69 13.03
N ARG A 861 -17.50 23.59 13.31
CA ARG A 861 -17.73 22.81 14.53
C ARG A 861 -16.44 22.67 15.33
N ILE A 862 -16.56 22.61 16.65
CA ILE A 862 -15.41 22.55 17.56
C ILE A 862 -15.68 21.71 18.80
N ASN A 863 -14.64 21.06 19.32
CA ASN A 863 -14.61 20.63 20.71
C ASN A 863 -13.23 20.92 21.34
N LEU A 864 -13.23 21.16 22.65
CA LEU A 864 -12.04 21.24 23.47
C LEU A 864 -12.18 20.19 24.56
N ARG A 865 -11.22 19.27 24.64
CA ARG A 865 -11.31 18.14 25.59
C ARG A 865 -9.97 17.74 26.17
N GLY A 866 -9.98 17.29 27.42
CA GLY A 866 -8.88 16.61 28.08
C GLY A 866 -9.31 15.21 28.53
N LYS A 867 -8.57 14.65 29.48
CA LYS A 867 -8.84 13.30 30.01
C LYS A 867 -10.17 13.23 30.79
N ASP A 868 -10.51 14.29 31.51
CA ASP A 868 -11.59 14.35 32.51
C ASP A 868 -12.50 15.58 32.36
N PHE A 869 -12.35 16.33 31.26
CA PHE A 869 -13.15 17.52 30.97
C PHE A 869 -13.35 17.66 29.45
N ALA A 870 -14.47 18.25 29.03
CA ALA A 870 -14.73 18.60 27.65
C ALA A 870 -15.77 19.72 27.57
N TRP A 871 -15.75 20.52 26.49
CA TRP A 871 -16.78 21.51 26.23
C TRP A 871 -18.09 20.85 25.80
N VAL A 872 -18.00 19.89 24.88
CA VAL A 872 -19.08 18.97 24.54
C VAL A 872 -18.72 17.60 25.06
N GLU A 873 -19.63 16.95 25.78
CA GLU A 873 -19.44 15.61 26.35
C GLU A 873 -18.90 14.65 25.28
N TYR A 874 -17.77 14.00 25.59
CA TYR A 874 -17.02 13.23 24.62
C TYR A 874 -17.24 11.74 24.82
N GLN A 875 -17.70 11.07 23.75
CA GLN A 875 -17.88 9.64 23.68
C GLN A 875 -17.01 9.11 22.53
N PRO A 876 -15.78 8.63 22.82
CA PRO A 876 -14.87 8.20 21.77
C PRO A 876 -15.43 7.03 20.97
N VAL A 877 -15.21 7.04 19.66
CA VAL A 877 -15.34 5.82 18.85
C VAL A 877 -14.02 5.04 18.89
N PRO A 878 -14.01 3.73 18.57
CA PRO A 878 -12.75 3.00 18.43
C PRO A 878 -11.77 3.73 17.50
N SER A 879 -10.49 3.82 17.88
CA SER A 879 -9.49 4.58 17.12
C SER A 879 -9.30 4.03 15.70
N ARG A 880 -9.30 4.91 14.71
CA ARG A 880 -9.25 4.56 13.28
C ARG A 880 -8.00 5.07 12.60
N LEU A 881 -6.84 5.07 13.26
CA LEU A 881 -5.57 5.50 12.67
C LEU A 881 -5.55 7.00 12.31
N LEU A 882 -5.81 7.40 11.06
CA LEU A 882 -5.71 8.81 10.62
C LEU A 882 -6.69 9.75 11.34
N HIS A 883 -7.84 9.21 11.75
CA HIS A 883 -8.92 9.98 12.39
C HIS A 883 -8.98 9.80 13.91
N ASP A 884 -8.02 9.08 14.49
CA ASP A 884 -7.99 8.68 15.89
C ASP A 884 -9.37 8.21 16.41
N ASP A 885 -9.74 8.58 17.64
CA ASP A 885 -11.00 8.25 18.32
C ASP A 885 -12.12 9.27 18.08
N PHE A 886 -11.94 10.19 17.13
CA PHE A 886 -12.83 11.32 16.90
C PHE A 886 -14.26 10.88 16.60
N ASN A 887 -15.20 11.33 17.44
CA ASN A 887 -16.63 11.13 17.23
C ASN A 887 -17.29 12.42 16.75
N PRO A 888 -17.81 12.48 15.51
CA PRO A 888 -18.45 13.68 14.96
C PRO A 888 -19.70 14.12 15.73
N LYS A 889 -20.31 13.26 16.55
CA LYS A 889 -21.46 13.61 17.40
C LYS A 889 -21.07 14.46 18.61
N CYS A 890 -19.78 14.53 18.95
CA CYS A 890 -19.26 15.22 20.13
C CYS A 890 -18.64 16.59 19.81
N ALA A 891 -19.11 17.27 18.76
CA ALA A 891 -18.65 18.60 18.39
C ALA A 891 -19.81 19.62 18.41
N GLY A 892 -19.59 20.78 19.03
CA GLY A 892 -20.54 21.88 19.10
C GLY A 892 -20.36 22.88 17.96
N TRP A 893 -21.28 23.85 17.84
CA TRP A 893 -21.26 24.84 16.78
C TRP A 893 -20.33 26.02 17.09
N LEU A 894 -19.50 26.42 16.14
CA LEU A 894 -18.67 27.62 16.19
C LEU A 894 -19.13 28.61 15.11
N ILE A 895 -19.85 29.63 15.54
CA ILE A 895 -20.48 30.62 14.66
C ILE A 895 -19.51 31.77 14.43
N LEU A 896 -19.08 31.99 13.19
CA LEU A 896 -18.28 33.17 12.84
C LEU A 896 -19.20 34.30 12.42
N GLU A 897 -19.33 35.32 13.27
CA GLU A 897 -20.22 36.46 13.00
C GLU A 897 -19.59 37.37 11.93
N PRO A 898 -20.37 37.93 11.00
CA PRO A 898 -19.85 38.82 9.98
C PRO A 898 -19.29 40.12 10.59
N GLU A 899 -18.45 40.82 9.85
CA GLU A 899 -18.06 42.19 10.20
C GLU A 899 -19.33 43.05 10.30
N GLN A 900 -19.61 43.57 11.49
CA GLN A 900 -20.71 44.50 11.66
C GLN A 900 -20.40 45.75 10.85
N SER A 901 -21.20 46.01 9.81
CA SER A 901 -21.10 47.23 9.02
C SER A 901 -21.22 48.41 10.00
N LYS A 902 -20.18 49.24 10.13
CA LYS A 902 -20.30 50.52 10.83
C LYS A 902 -21.50 51.22 10.21
N LYS A 903 -22.59 51.38 10.98
CA LYS A 903 -23.65 52.32 10.62
C LYS A 903 -22.97 53.68 10.47
N ILE A 904 -22.76 54.09 9.22
CA ILE A 904 -22.46 55.48 8.92
C ILE A 904 -23.76 56.20 9.26
N ASN A 905 -23.78 56.84 10.43
CA ASN A 905 -24.81 57.82 10.72
C ASN A 905 -24.66 58.93 9.66
N LEU A 906 -25.62 58.99 8.74
CA LEU A 906 -25.84 60.14 7.87
C LEU A 906 -26.14 61.38 8.70
#